data_AF-A0A8D2AA52-F1
#
_entry.id   AF-A0A8D2AA52-F1
#
_cell.length_a   1.000
_cell.length_b   1.000
_cell.length_c   1.000
_cell.angle_alpha   90.00
_cell.angle_beta   90.00
_cell.angle_gamma   90.00
#
_symmetry.space_group_name_H-M   'P 1'
#
loop_
_entity.id
_entity.type
_entity.pdbx_description
1 polymer ?
#
loop_
_entity_poly.entity_id
_entity_poly.type
_entity_poly.pdbx_seq_one_letter_code
_entity_poly.pdbx_strand_id
1 'polypeptide(L)'
;MACYGKCIETVIKHLDQFKPERDNPEQFLEAVSTSLQALSPQKQAFIMEVLSGCLEYRKLLTVVVDAFYVRDGRLCLWADYSLFEVICYLATFQLEELGFRLFSHIIKSQPLHKMCKFLGFLFNPLNLGSWIKDEWSLVYETAYVKENWIDPLMRWQPEVQELITQLQGVLTNQSPPSKTKTKVTEPKEFNLTAPRPRAIPVPEPVPEVAKTRPVPRSTYQPPREQQLLEVTKRHNRWKAEELLLRANIEAMRCAVPRTRGEPPEQDPKKKLQLRDPPRILKTPKLTFYRPNNAPVKLNTAAVLREAALYQRQVEKELQRVDKLVDGAGDFSEFLEWQKKMQAKDREEQLAAGECRRLQGKLSHEEAILARKQVELEKKQKAERQKEELLMQQCAERRLQEERSVKELVEQVMETQKNIRAAQTKLLKGRRQIVQEVMEESRELLQRSAEAAKEEQRRRCELTAQLRALETQPTRKGKLVDLTQIPGYGLEGEMSIVELRERLALLKEAQQRKQEEKRDQIIRGKRAKSQELQNAVEQVALCRAANGRTAALRWEEKKAQSATAGAPSQDERVLELQRRIREKAAQRRGQGAQPHVSAPQALRPKPRAQREAQRRLELEQSRERRLRALVQEGMACGPARPLGAA
;
A
#
# COMPACT_ATOMS: atom_id res chain seq x y z
N MET A 1 35.61 10.90 45.88
CA MET A 1 34.88 10.00 44.94
C MET A 1 35.72 9.80 43.69
N ALA A 2 36.48 8.71 43.59
CA ALA A 2 37.27 8.44 42.39
C ALA A 2 36.36 7.91 41.26
N CYS A 3 36.50 8.45 40.04
CA CYS A 3 35.77 7.97 38.88
C CYS A 3 36.38 6.65 38.35
N TYR A 4 36.20 5.54 39.07
CA TYR A 4 36.67 4.22 38.66
C TYR A 4 36.13 3.80 37.27
N GLY A 5 34.93 4.28 36.88
CA GLY A 5 34.41 4.11 35.51
C GLY A 5 35.40 4.58 34.42
N LYS A 6 36.07 5.73 34.60
CA LYS A 6 37.11 6.22 33.67
C LYS A 6 38.37 5.35 33.67
N CYS A 7 38.66 4.70 34.78
CA CYS A 7 39.81 3.79 34.91
C CYS A 7 39.52 2.46 34.18
N ILE A 8 38.29 1.97 34.27
CA ILE A 8 37.81 0.81 33.50
C ILE A 8 37.75 1.13 31.99
N GLU A 9 37.29 2.31 31.60
CA GLU A 9 37.37 2.78 30.21
C GLU A 9 38.80 2.80 29.66
N THR A 10 39.81 3.14 30.48
CA THR A 10 41.22 3.06 30.05
C THR A 10 41.71 1.61 29.96
N VAL A 11 41.36 0.73 30.91
CA VAL A 11 41.71 -0.70 30.83
C VAL A 11 41.13 -1.33 29.56
N ILE A 12 39.84 -1.12 29.28
CA ILE A 12 39.16 -1.61 28.08
C ILE A 12 39.89 -1.17 26.80
N LYS A 13 40.22 0.13 26.68
CA LYS A 13 40.91 0.67 25.50
C LYS A 13 42.26 0.02 25.24
N HIS A 14 42.98 -0.39 26.29
CA HIS A 14 44.26 -1.08 26.16
C HIS A 14 44.07 -2.58 25.90
N LEU A 15 43.11 -3.26 26.54
CA LEU A 15 42.77 -4.65 26.22
C LEU A 15 42.31 -4.82 24.75
N ASP A 16 41.54 -3.88 24.22
CA ASP A 16 41.11 -3.85 22.81
C ASP A 16 42.29 -3.68 21.81
N GLN A 17 43.42 -3.11 22.27
CA GLN A 17 44.63 -2.93 21.46
C GLN A 17 45.52 -4.17 21.47
N PHE A 18 45.51 -4.94 22.57
CA PHE A 18 46.40 -6.08 22.80
C PHE A 18 46.01 -7.32 21.99
N LYS A 19 46.96 -7.83 21.19
CA LYS A 19 46.79 -9.00 20.32
C LYS A 19 47.62 -10.19 20.84
N PRO A 20 46.97 -11.24 21.37
CA PRO A 20 47.68 -12.34 22.03
C PRO A 20 48.57 -13.18 21.09
N GLU A 21 48.39 -13.06 19.77
CA GLU A 21 49.24 -13.71 18.76
C GLU A 21 50.53 -12.95 18.43
N ARG A 22 50.66 -11.68 18.87
CA ARG A 22 51.71 -10.76 18.39
C ARG A 22 52.43 -10.00 19.49
N ASP A 23 51.71 -9.66 20.57
CA ASP A 23 52.19 -8.74 21.59
C ASP A 23 52.60 -9.55 22.84
N ASN A 24 53.81 -9.30 23.35
CA ASN A 24 54.24 -9.87 24.63
C ASN A 24 53.55 -9.10 25.78
N PRO A 25 52.87 -9.76 26.74
CA PRO A 25 52.15 -9.09 27.83
C PRO A 25 53.05 -8.20 28.69
N GLU A 26 54.29 -8.59 28.97
CA GLU A 26 55.22 -7.80 29.81
C GLU A 26 55.61 -6.49 29.12
N GLN A 27 56.04 -6.58 27.85
CA GLN A 27 56.41 -5.42 27.03
C GLN A 27 55.21 -4.50 26.77
N PHE A 28 54.00 -5.08 26.67
CA PHE A 28 52.76 -4.32 26.55
C PHE A 28 52.43 -3.57 27.86
N LEU A 29 52.57 -4.22 29.02
CA LEU A 29 52.39 -3.60 30.34
C LEU A 29 53.37 -2.43 30.55
N GLU A 30 54.63 -2.57 30.17
CA GLU A 30 55.61 -1.48 30.22
C GLU A 30 55.20 -0.29 29.33
N ALA A 31 54.83 -0.55 28.07
CA ALA A 31 54.35 0.48 27.16
C ALA A 31 53.10 1.20 27.69
N VAL A 32 52.13 0.46 28.24
CA VAL A 32 50.94 1.03 28.88
C VAL A 32 51.31 1.86 30.11
N SER A 33 52.20 1.37 30.97
CA SER A 33 52.68 2.11 32.15
C SER A 33 53.31 3.46 31.79
N THR A 34 54.15 3.52 30.74
CA THR A 34 54.71 4.79 30.26
C THR A 34 53.63 5.75 29.74
N SER A 35 52.59 5.24 29.06
CA SER A 35 51.46 6.07 28.58
C SER A 35 50.57 6.63 29.71
N LEU A 36 50.54 5.96 30.87
CA LEU A 36 49.69 6.33 32.00
C LEU A 36 50.37 7.25 33.03
N GLN A 37 51.65 7.63 32.84
CA GLN A 37 52.41 8.50 33.75
C GLN A 37 51.75 9.87 34.03
N ALA A 38 50.83 10.32 33.18
CA ALA A 38 50.06 11.55 33.38
C ALA A 38 48.89 11.43 34.38
N LEU A 39 48.62 10.23 34.91
CA LEU A 39 47.54 9.97 35.88
C LEU A 39 48.06 9.98 37.33
N SER A 40 47.14 10.20 38.27
CA SER A 40 47.42 10.06 39.70
C SER A 40 47.86 8.62 40.05
N PRO A 41 48.89 8.40 40.87
CA PRO A 41 49.53 7.09 41.07
C PRO A 41 48.57 6.00 41.54
N GLN A 42 47.60 6.32 42.39
CA GLN A 42 46.56 5.39 42.85
C GLN A 42 45.66 4.86 41.70
N LYS A 43 45.42 5.68 40.66
CA LYS A 43 44.67 5.23 39.48
C LYS A 43 45.55 4.44 38.53
N GLN A 44 46.82 4.83 38.38
CA GLN A 44 47.78 4.08 37.57
C GLN A 44 47.96 2.67 38.14
N ALA A 45 48.18 2.54 39.46
CA ALA A 45 48.25 1.24 40.14
C ALA A 45 47.01 0.38 39.85
N PHE A 46 45.80 0.90 40.12
CA PHE A 46 44.54 0.18 39.85
C PHE A 46 44.36 -0.20 38.38
N ILE A 47 44.71 0.68 37.42
CA ILE A 47 44.63 0.36 35.98
C ILE A 47 45.62 -0.74 35.61
N MET A 48 46.85 -0.68 36.13
CA MET A 48 47.89 -1.67 35.86
C MET A 48 47.55 -3.04 36.46
N GLU A 49 47.08 -3.09 37.70
CA GLU A 49 46.67 -4.30 38.43
C GLU A 49 45.49 -5.00 37.74
N VAL A 50 44.45 -4.26 37.37
CA VAL A 50 43.30 -4.83 36.66
C VAL A 50 43.71 -5.29 35.26
N LEU A 51 44.60 -4.56 34.58
CA LEU A 51 45.03 -4.93 33.23
C LEU A 51 45.99 -6.12 33.23
N SER A 52 46.95 -6.22 34.16
CA SER A 52 47.83 -7.39 34.29
C SER A 52 47.03 -8.65 34.62
N GLY A 53 46.14 -8.57 35.61
CA GLY A 53 45.27 -9.69 35.97
C GLY A 53 44.32 -10.13 34.85
N CYS A 54 43.80 -9.21 34.05
CA CYS A 54 43.02 -9.56 32.85
C CYS A 54 43.86 -10.27 31.77
N LEU A 55 45.15 -9.97 31.66
CA LEU A 55 46.07 -10.65 30.73
C LEU A 55 46.51 -12.03 31.24
N GLU A 56 46.83 -12.13 32.54
CA GLU A 56 47.23 -13.37 33.21
C GLU A 56 46.11 -14.42 33.21
N TYR A 57 44.93 -14.05 33.69
CA TYR A 57 43.79 -14.96 33.81
C TYR A 57 42.91 -15.04 32.55
N ARG A 58 43.36 -14.45 31.43
CA ARG A 58 42.59 -14.34 30.17
C ARG A 58 41.88 -15.63 29.78
N LYS A 59 42.56 -16.78 29.85
CA LYS A 59 41.99 -18.09 29.48
C LYS A 59 40.75 -18.48 30.31
N LEU A 60 40.69 -18.10 31.58
CA LEU A 60 39.54 -18.36 32.47
C LEU A 60 38.40 -17.37 32.22
N LEU A 61 38.76 -16.10 31.97
CA LEU A 61 37.81 -15.02 31.69
C LEU A 61 37.10 -15.27 30.36
N THR A 62 37.83 -15.65 29.30
CA THR A 62 37.26 -15.95 27.97
C THR A 62 36.24 -17.09 28.02
N VAL A 63 36.49 -18.16 28.79
CA VAL A 63 35.53 -19.28 28.98
C VAL A 63 34.18 -18.78 29.50
N VAL A 64 34.19 -17.91 30.50
CA VAL A 64 32.96 -17.36 31.10
C VAL A 64 32.28 -16.37 30.15
N VAL A 65 33.04 -15.48 29.53
CA VAL A 65 32.49 -14.44 28.65
C VAL A 65 31.95 -15.03 27.35
N ASP A 66 32.64 -15.98 26.71
CA ASP A 66 32.14 -16.68 25.51
C ASP A 66 30.84 -17.43 25.80
N ALA A 67 30.78 -18.16 26.91
CA ALA A 67 29.57 -18.86 27.34
C ALA A 67 28.41 -17.89 27.66
N PHE A 68 28.71 -16.71 28.22
CA PHE A 68 27.72 -15.64 28.37
C PHE A 68 27.14 -15.22 27.02
N TYR A 69 27.97 -14.90 26.02
CA TYR A 69 27.50 -14.50 24.68
C TYR A 69 26.65 -15.59 23.98
N VAL A 70 26.95 -16.87 24.18
CA VAL A 70 26.17 -18.00 23.64
C VAL A 70 24.78 -18.12 24.29
N ARG A 71 24.71 -17.98 25.63
CA ARG A 71 23.48 -18.15 26.42
C ARG A 71 22.66 -16.86 26.51
N ASP A 72 23.07 -15.92 27.36
CA ASP A 72 22.25 -14.76 27.79
C ASP A 72 22.69 -13.41 27.18
N GLY A 73 23.92 -13.34 26.68
CA GLY A 73 24.59 -12.16 26.14
C GLY A 73 24.26 -11.82 24.68
N ARG A 74 23.30 -12.51 24.05
CA ARG A 74 22.94 -12.35 22.62
C ARG A 74 22.52 -10.94 22.19
N LEU A 75 22.20 -10.07 23.15
CA LEU A 75 21.80 -8.67 22.94
C LEU A 75 22.92 -7.67 23.29
N CYS A 76 24.07 -8.14 23.74
CA CYS A 76 25.27 -7.34 24.00
C CYS A 76 26.13 -7.26 22.73
N LEU A 77 26.88 -6.16 22.56
CA LEU A 77 27.75 -5.99 21.40
C LEU A 77 29.10 -6.65 21.65
N TRP A 78 29.80 -7.08 20.60
CA TRP A 78 31.19 -7.56 20.71
C TRP A 78 32.16 -6.48 21.21
N ALA A 79 31.82 -5.19 21.05
CA ALA A 79 32.57 -4.08 21.65
C ALA A 79 32.45 -4.00 23.19
N ASP A 80 31.54 -4.76 23.79
CA ASP A 80 31.42 -4.90 25.25
C ASP A 80 32.23 -6.09 25.80
N TYR A 81 32.91 -6.86 24.96
CA TYR A 81 33.59 -8.11 25.36
C TYR A 81 34.64 -7.85 26.45
N SER A 82 35.56 -6.93 26.20
CA SER A 82 36.61 -6.50 27.13
C SER A 82 36.04 -5.85 28.40
N LEU A 83 34.84 -5.25 28.35
CA LEU A 83 34.12 -4.80 29.56
C LEU A 83 33.70 -6.00 30.41
N PHE A 84 33.16 -7.06 29.81
CA PHE A 84 32.78 -8.27 30.54
C PHE A 84 34.00 -9.05 31.06
N GLU A 85 35.13 -9.08 30.34
CA GLU A 85 36.39 -9.65 30.87
C GLU A 85 36.85 -8.90 32.13
N VAL A 86 36.89 -7.56 32.10
CA VAL A 86 37.28 -6.73 33.25
C VAL A 86 36.32 -6.89 34.43
N ILE A 87 35.01 -6.91 34.18
CA ILE A 87 34.02 -7.12 35.26
C ILE A 87 34.05 -8.55 35.79
N CYS A 88 34.36 -9.55 34.95
CA CYS A 88 34.61 -10.92 35.40
C CYS A 88 35.82 -10.96 36.33
N TYR A 89 36.97 -10.43 35.90
CA TYR A 89 38.19 -10.37 36.72
C TYR A 89 37.95 -9.70 38.08
N LEU A 90 37.28 -8.54 38.06
CA LEU A 90 36.95 -7.79 39.27
C LEU A 90 35.99 -8.55 40.20
N ALA A 91 35.10 -9.39 39.65
CA ALA A 91 34.18 -10.20 40.43
C ALA A 91 34.81 -11.50 40.98
N THR A 92 35.75 -12.10 40.27
CA THR A 92 36.34 -13.41 40.60
C THR A 92 37.59 -13.32 41.46
N PHE A 93 38.46 -12.31 41.24
CA PHE A 93 39.75 -12.21 41.92
C PHE A 93 39.83 -11.06 42.93
N GLN A 94 39.14 -9.94 42.65
CA GLN A 94 39.33 -8.69 43.40
C GLN A 94 38.13 -8.26 44.24
N LEU A 95 37.07 -9.07 44.28
CA LEU A 95 35.85 -8.74 45.03
C LEU A 95 36.08 -8.71 46.55
N GLU A 96 36.92 -9.60 47.07
CA GLU A 96 37.26 -9.66 48.49
C GLU A 96 38.28 -8.57 48.88
N GLU A 97 39.24 -8.25 48.02
CA GLU A 97 40.28 -7.22 48.27
C GLU A 97 39.74 -5.78 48.12
N LEU A 98 38.95 -5.49 47.08
CA LEU A 98 38.30 -4.18 46.89
C LEU A 98 37.11 -3.99 47.83
N GLY A 99 36.46 -5.09 48.24
CA GLY A 99 35.27 -5.12 49.05
C GLY A 99 33.99 -4.70 48.31
N PHE A 100 32.87 -5.30 48.72
CA PHE A 100 31.57 -5.16 48.05
C PHE A 100 31.08 -3.71 47.86
N ARG A 101 31.44 -2.77 48.75
CA ARG A 101 31.04 -1.35 48.62
C ARG A 101 31.70 -0.66 47.42
N LEU A 102 33.00 -0.88 47.20
CA LEU A 102 33.70 -0.30 46.05
C LEU A 102 33.29 -1.02 44.76
N PHE A 103 33.14 -2.34 44.80
CA PHE A 103 32.60 -3.12 43.69
C PHE A 103 31.19 -2.63 43.28
N SER A 104 30.27 -2.42 44.23
CA SER A 104 28.93 -1.88 43.96
C SER A 104 28.99 -0.50 43.28
N HIS A 105 29.89 0.38 43.72
CA HIS A 105 30.10 1.69 43.11
C HIS A 105 30.71 1.59 41.69
N ILE A 106 31.64 0.65 41.47
CA ILE A 106 32.20 0.32 40.16
C ILE A 106 31.08 -0.15 39.21
N ILE A 107 30.29 -1.15 39.60
CA ILE A 107 29.16 -1.67 38.81
C ILE A 107 28.13 -0.59 38.50
N LYS A 108 27.80 0.28 39.48
CA LYS A 108 26.89 1.43 39.30
C LYS A 108 27.43 2.50 38.34
N SER A 109 28.74 2.53 38.08
CA SER A 109 29.36 3.44 37.09
C SER A 109 29.34 2.90 35.65
N GLN A 110 28.99 1.62 35.47
CA GLN A 110 28.94 0.91 34.18
C GLN A 110 27.49 0.83 33.64
N PRO A 111 27.25 0.47 32.36
CA PRO A 111 25.90 0.38 31.81
C PRO A 111 25.05 -0.68 32.52
N LEU A 112 24.17 -0.22 33.42
CA LEU A 112 23.42 -1.03 34.39
C LEU A 112 22.72 -2.26 33.77
N HIS A 113 22.06 -2.09 32.62
CA HIS A 113 21.33 -3.17 31.94
C HIS A 113 22.24 -4.32 31.45
N LYS A 114 23.52 -4.03 31.15
CA LYS A 114 24.53 -5.05 30.80
C LYS A 114 25.04 -5.75 32.05
N MET A 115 25.34 -4.97 33.08
CA MET A 115 25.83 -5.47 34.37
C MET A 115 24.83 -6.40 35.05
N CYS A 116 23.53 -6.05 35.09
CA CYS A 116 22.48 -6.92 35.66
C CYS A 116 22.42 -8.29 34.99
N LYS A 117 22.60 -8.34 33.65
CA LYS A 117 22.59 -9.60 32.90
C LYS A 117 23.85 -10.41 33.13
N PHE A 118 25.02 -9.77 33.06
CA PHE A 118 26.30 -10.44 33.21
C PHE A 118 26.50 -10.98 34.64
N LEU A 119 26.22 -10.16 35.67
CA LEU A 119 26.29 -10.61 37.06
C LEU A 119 25.25 -11.69 37.37
N GLY A 120 24.03 -11.58 36.82
CA GLY A 120 23.01 -12.63 36.96
C GLY A 120 23.37 -13.95 36.26
N PHE A 121 24.21 -13.91 35.23
CA PHE A 121 24.77 -15.10 34.58
C PHE A 121 25.92 -15.70 35.40
N LEU A 122 26.88 -14.86 35.81
CA LEU A 122 28.09 -15.27 36.55
C LEU A 122 27.75 -15.81 37.94
N PHE A 123 26.93 -15.10 38.72
CA PHE A 123 26.54 -15.49 40.08
C PHE A 123 25.33 -16.44 40.11
N ASN A 124 25.01 -17.11 39.00
CA ASN A 124 24.03 -18.17 38.99
C ASN A 124 24.65 -19.44 39.63
N PRO A 125 24.11 -19.94 40.76
CA PRO A 125 24.70 -21.08 41.47
C PRO A 125 24.74 -22.36 40.63
N LEU A 126 23.81 -22.50 39.67
CA LEU A 126 23.81 -23.63 38.73
C LEU A 126 24.97 -23.54 37.72
N ASN A 127 25.36 -22.34 37.28
CA ASN A 127 26.50 -22.16 36.38
C ASN A 127 27.82 -22.36 37.13
N LEU A 128 27.98 -21.73 38.30
CA LEU A 128 29.17 -21.84 39.14
C LEU A 128 29.43 -23.28 39.60
N GLY A 129 28.40 -23.96 40.10
CA GLY A 129 28.52 -25.31 40.66
C GLY A 129 28.64 -26.44 39.61
N SER A 130 28.47 -26.15 38.32
CA SER A 130 28.63 -27.13 37.23
C SER A 130 29.73 -26.68 36.26
N TRP A 131 29.35 -26.32 35.03
CA TRP A 131 30.25 -26.17 33.89
C TRP A 131 31.33 -25.09 34.08
N ILE A 132 31.12 -24.01 34.86
CA ILE A 132 32.19 -23.02 35.11
C ILE A 132 33.32 -23.69 35.89
N LYS A 133 32.98 -24.41 36.97
CA LYS A 133 33.95 -25.17 37.76
C LYS A 133 34.62 -26.24 36.92
N ASP A 134 33.86 -26.98 36.10
CA ASP A 134 34.39 -28.08 35.29
C ASP A 134 35.39 -27.56 34.23
N GLU A 135 35.05 -26.49 33.50
CA GLU A 135 35.93 -25.88 32.49
C GLU A 135 37.17 -25.21 33.11
N TRP A 136 37.03 -24.52 34.24
CA TRP A 136 38.19 -23.99 34.98
C TRP A 136 39.09 -25.10 35.53
N SER A 137 38.51 -26.25 35.88
CA SER A 137 39.25 -27.45 36.30
C SER A 137 40.01 -28.16 35.17
N LEU A 138 39.81 -27.77 33.90
CA LEU A 138 40.66 -28.21 32.78
C LEU A 138 41.99 -27.43 32.72
N VAL A 139 42.06 -26.26 33.38
CA VAL A 139 43.22 -25.35 33.34
C VAL A 139 43.96 -25.35 34.68
N TYR A 140 43.25 -25.52 35.79
CA TYR A 140 43.79 -25.53 37.17
C TYR A 140 43.26 -26.72 37.98
N GLU A 141 43.89 -27.01 39.12
CA GLU A 141 43.50 -28.14 39.97
C GLU A 141 42.09 -27.97 40.57
N THR A 142 41.26 -29.01 40.48
CA THR A 142 39.84 -29.01 40.91
C THR A 142 39.61 -28.52 42.33
N ALA A 143 40.50 -28.87 43.27
CA ALA A 143 40.43 -28.42 44.67
C ALA A 143 40.71 -26.90 44.77
N TYR A 144 41.79 -26.45 44.16
CA TYR A 144 42.19 -25.04 44.11
C TYR A 144 41.10 -24.16 43.47
N VAL A 145 40.54 -24.57 42.34
CA VAL A 145 39.43 -23.88 41.64
C VAL A 145 38.21 -23.76 42.55
N LYS A 146 37.88 -24.84 43.26
CA LYS A 146 36.72 -24.87 44.16
C LYS A 146 36.91 -23.92 45.34
N GLU A 147 38.01 -24.08 46.08
CA GLU A 147 38.27 -23.38 47.33
C GLU A 147 38.56 -21.90 47.15
N ASN A 148 39.33 -21.52 46.12
CA ASN A 148 39.79 -20.14 45.94
C ASN A 148 38.88 -19.28 45.04
N TRP A 149 38.09 -19.88 44.14
CA TRP A 149 37.26 -19.13 43.19
C TRP A 149 35.76 -19.42 43.32
N ILE A 150 35.35 -20.69 43.27
CA ILE A 150 33.92 -21.03 43.28
C ILE A 150 33.28 -20.77 44.66
N ASP A 151 33.91 -21.21 45.74
CA ASP A 151 33.34 -21.07 47.09
C ASP A 151 33.27 -19.57 47.53
N PRO A 152 34.24 -18.68 47.22
CA PRO A 152 34.09 -17.23 47.40
C PRO A 152 32.99 -16.60 46.53
N LEU A 153 32.88 -16.95 45.25
CA LEU A 153 31.79 -16.46 44.38
C LEU A 153 30.41 -16.86 44.91
N MET A 154 30.28 -18.09 45.42
CA MET A 154 29.06 -18.58 46.07
C MET A 154 28.77 -17.85 47.39
N ARG A 155 29.80 -17.45 48.16
CA ARG A 155 29.65 -16.65 49.38
C ARG A 155 29.14 -15.24 49.11
N TRP A 156 29.59 -14.58 48.03
CA TRP A 156 29.13 -13.23 47.66
C TRP A 156 27.81 -13.22 46.86
N GLN A 157 27.32 -14.39 46.41
CA GLN A 157 26.09 -14.55 45.65
C GLN A 157 24.86 -13.80 46.21
N PRO A 158 24.50 -13.88 47.51
CA PRO A 158 23.31 -13.18 48.02
C PRO A 158 23.43 -11.66 47.96
N GLU A 159 24.61 -11.11 48.25
CA GLU A 159 24.85 -9.66 48.20
C GLU A 159 24.81 -9.13 46.76
N VAL A 160 25.43 -9.86 45.82
CA VAL A 160 25.37 -9.53 44.39
C VAL A 160 23.95 -9.67 43.86
N GLN A 161 23.16 -10.64 44.33
CA GLN A 161 21.75 -10.77 43.98
C GLN A 161 20.92 -9.58 44.49
N GLU A 162 21.17 -9.11 45.72
CA GLU A 162 20.55 -7.87 46.22
C GLU A 162 20.92 -6.68 45.31
N LEU A 163 22.19 -6.52 44.96
CA LEU A 163 22.64 -5.49 44.02
C LEU A 163 21.93 -5.60 42.66
N ILE A 164 21.78 -6.79 42.10
CA ILE A 164 21.03 -7.01 40.84
C ILE A 164 19.58 -6.54 40.98
N THR A 165 18.89 -6.90 42.07
CA THR A 165 17.50 -6.46 42.30
C THR A 165 17.37 -4.94 42.48
N GLN A 166 18.30 -4.30 43.21
CA GLN A 166 18.38 -2.84 43.31
C GLN A 166 18.56 -2.18 41.93
N LEU A 167 19.47 -2.70 41.10
CA LEU A 167 19.75 -2.16 39.77
C LEU A 167 18.60 -2.42 38.78
N GLN A 168 17.93 -3.56 38.87
CA GLN A 168 16.72 -3.85 38.09
C GLN A 168 15.57 -2.92 38.49
N GLY A 169 15.36 -2.66 39.79
CA GLY A 169 14.37 -1.70 40.28
C GLY A 169 14.64 -0.27 39.78
N VAL A 170 15.91 0.15 39.75
CA VAL A 170 16.30 1.43 39.12
C VAL A 170 16.01 1.45 37.62
N LEU A 171 16.18 0.33 36.91
CA LEU A 171 15.90 0.22 35.48
C LEU A 171 14.40 0.21 35.15
N THR A 172 13.54 -0.40 35.99
CA THR A 172 12.09 -0.39 35.81
C THR A 172 11.45 0.94 36.23
N ASN A 173 12.05 1.63 37.21
CA ASN A 173 11.58 2.94 37.67
C ASN A 173 12.07 4.10 36.79
N GLN A 174 13.02 3.85 35.88
CA GLN A 174 13.31 4.73 34.76
C GLN A 174 12.15 4.66 33.75
N SER A 175 11.19 5.56 33.91
CA SER A 175 10.27 5.89 32.81
C SER A 175 11.10 6.22 31.56
N PRO A 176 10.67 5.76 30.36
CA PRO A 176 11.48 5.88 29.16
C PRO A 176 11.84 7.35 28.95
N PRO A 177 13.13 7.70 28.76
CA PRO A 177 13.56 9.09 28.74
C PRO A 177 12.74 9.85 27.70
N SER A 178 11.95 10.82 28.18
CA SER A 178 11.19 11.69 27.30
C SER A 178 12.19 12.31 26.34
N LYS A 179 11.94 12.17 25.03
CA LYS A 179 12.92 12.50 23.99
C LYS A 179 13.28 13.98 24.10
N THR A 180 14.36 14.27 24.82
CA THR A 180 14.95 15.59 24.96
C THR A 180 15.44 15.98 23.58
N LYS A 181 14.64 16.81 22.91
CA LYS A 181 14.94 17.31 21.57
C LYS A 181 16.30 18.00 21.66
N THR A 182 17.32 17.38 21.08
CA THR A 182 18.62 18.02 20.87
C THR A 182 18.39 19.37 20.21
N LYS A 183 18.96 20.42 20.79
CA LYS A 183 18.74 21.80 20.36
C LYS A 183 19.10 21.93 18.88
N VAL A 184 18.18 22.49 18.09
CA VAL A 184 18.50 22.98 16.75
C VAL A 184 19.43 24.17 16.92
N THR A 185 20.46 24.27 16.08
CA THR A 185 21.37 25.42 16.08
C THR A 185 20.65 26.65 15.52
N GLU A 186 20.48 27.68 16.35
CA GLU A 186 19.90 28.97 15.94
C GLU A 186 20.98 30.06 15.88
N PRO A 187 20.90 31.03 14.95
CA PRO A 187 21.85 32.14 14.87
C PRO A 187 21.74 33.04 16.11
N LYS A 188 22.88 33.60 16.55
CA LYS A 188 22.94 34.41 17.78
C LYS A 188 22.95 35.90 17.47
N GLU A 189 21.84 36.57 17.76
CA GLU A 189 21.75 38.03 17.77
C GLU A 189 22.36 38.62 19.08
N PHE A 190 22.76 39.89 19.06
CA PHE A 190 23.52 40.53 20.14
C PHE A 190 22.62 41.08 21.27
N ASN A 191 23.17 41.11 22.50
CA ASN A 191 22.36 41.27 23.72
C ASN A 191 21.97 42.73 24.02
N LEU A 192 20.73 42.92 24.49
CA LEU A 192 20.31 44.07 25.33
C LEU A 192 19.59 43.54 26.59
N THR A 193 19.78 44.20 27.73
CA THR A 193 19.67 43.57 29.07
C THR A 193 18.48 44.06 29.90
N ALA A 194 17.66 43.14 30.45
CA ALA A 194 16.89 43.33 31.70
C ALA A 194 16.34 41.98 32.27
N PRO A 195 16.20 41.82 33.60
CA PRO A 195 15.86 40.53 34.24
C PRO A 195 14.35 40.29 34.42
N ARG A 196 13.94 39.03 34.68
CA ARG A 196 12.53 38.63 34.95
C ARG A 196 12.28 38.23 36.42
N PRO A 197 11.17 38.67 37.05
CA PRO A 197 10.69 38.11 38.31
C PRO A 197 10.02 36.74 38.09
N ARG A 198 9.90 35.93 39.16
CA ARG A 198 9.33 34.58 39.14
C ARG A 198 7.81 34.61 39.35
N ALA A 199 7.08 33.73 38.66
CA ALA A 199 5.64 33.53 38.82
C ALA A 199 5.31 32.07 39.15
N ILE A 200 4.23 31.87 39.90
CA ILE A 200 3.77 30.58 40.44
C ILE A 200 3.05 29.76 39.34
N PRO A 201 3.17 28.42 39.30
CA PRO A 201 2.48 27.60 38.30
C PRO A 201 0.94 27.64 38.48
N VAL A 202 0.24 27.93 37.39
CA VAL A 202 -1.22 27.74 37.25
C VAL A 202 -1.47 26.26 36.88
N PRO A 203 -2.54 25.60 37.38
CA PRO A 203 -2.86 24.22 37.04
C PRO A 203 -2.98 23.99 35.53
N GLU A 204 -2.53 22.81 35.06
CA GLU A 204 -2.39 22.52 33.63
C GLU A 204 -3.73 22.58 32.87
N PRO A 205 -3.83 23.36 31.78
CA PRO A 205 -4.98 23.32 30.90
C PRO A 205 -5.01 22.02 30.10
N VAL A 206 -6.21 21.49 29.88
CA VAL A 206 -6.46 20.28 29.07
C VAL A 206 -5.77 20.41 27.71
N PRO A 207 -5.00 19.40 27.24
CA PRO A 207 -4.17 19.54 26.05
C PRO A 207 -5.01 19.85 24.81
N GLU A 208 -4.77 21.04 24.22
CA GLU A 208 -5.25 21.34 22.88
C GLU A 208 -4.56 20.40 21.88
N VAL A 209 -5.31 19.40 21.42
CA VAL A 209 -4.89 18.49 20.36
C VAL A 209 -4.55 19.34 19.13
N ALA A 210 -3.29 19.26 18.69
CA ALA A 210 -2.83 20.00 17.52
C ALA A 210 -3.77 19.74 16.34
N LYS A 211 -4.45 20.79 15.87
CA LYS A 211 -5.41 20.70 14.76
C LYS A 211 -4.75 19.98 13.60
N THR A 212 -5.36 18.88 13.17
CA THR A 212 -4.87 18.04 12.08
C THR A 212 -4.51 18.92 10.89
N ARG A 213 -3.33 18.69 10.28
CA ARG A 213 -2.89 19.42 9.09
C ARG A 213 -4.07 19.52 8.12
N PRO A 214 -4.46 20.72 7.66
CA PRO A 214 -5.64 20.87 6.82
C PRO A 214 -5.47 19.97 5.60
N VAL A 215 -6.50 19.15 5.35
CA VAL A 215 -6.50 18.15 4.29
C VAL A 215 -6.03 18.82 2.99
N PRO A 216 -4.97 18.31 2.34
CA PRO A 216 -4.36 19.02 1.22
C PRO A 216 -5.41 19.28 0.14
N ARG A 217 -5.41 20.49 -0.43
CA ARG A 217 -6.47 20.97 -1.35
C ARG A 217 -6.71 20.03 -2.54
N SER A 218 -5.72 19.24 -2.92
CA SER A 218 -5.82 18.15 -3.91
C SER A 218 -6.85 17.07 -3.58
N THR A 219 -7.25 16.91 -2.32
CA THR A 219 -8.24 15.91 -1.88
C THR A 219 -9.68 16.34 -2.18
N TYR A 220 -9.92 17.65 -2.23
CA TYR A 220 -11.20 18.24 -2.64
C TYR A 220 -11.23 18.58 -4.14
N GLN A 221 -10.10 18.47 -4.83
CA GLN A 221 -10.03 18.60 -6.28
C GLN A 221 -10.34 17.23 -6.90
N PRO A 222 -11.36 17.13 -7.79
CA PRO A 222 -11.61 15.87 -8.49
C PRO A 222 -10.39 15.50 -9.35
N PRO A 223 -10.04 14.19 -9.45
CA PRO A 223 -8.89 13.76 -10.24
C PRO A 223 -9.02 14.20 -11.69
N ARG A 224 -7.88 14.43 -12.36
CA ARG A 224 -7.81 14.93 -13.74
C ARG A 224 -8.65 14.11 -14.72
N GLU A 225 -8.79 12.81 -14.45
CA GLU A 225 -9.65 11.87 -15.18
C GLU A 225 -11.13 12.27 -15.15
N GLN A 226 -11.66 12.74 -14.01
CA GLN A 226 -13.05 13.20 -13.91
C GLN A 226 -13.26 14.50 -14.69
N GLN A 227 -12.30 15.43 -14.67
CA GLN A 227 -12.34 16.63 -15.50
C GLN A 227 -12.31 16.28 -17.00
N LEU A 228 -11.46 15.32 -17.39
CA LEU A 228 -11.39 14.81 -18.76
C LEU A 228 -12.71 14.13 -19.19
N LEU A 229 -13.33 13.37 -18.29
CA LEU A 229 -14.65 12.76 -18.50
C LEU A 229 -15.77 13.80 -18.60
N GLU A 230 -15.72 14.90 -17.85
CA GLU A 230 -16.67 16.01 -18.01
C GLU A 230 -16.52 16.73 -19.35
N VAL A 231 -15.29 17.05 -19.76
CA VAL A 231 -15.01 17.62 -21.08
C VAL A 231 -15.51 16.66 -22.18
N THR A 232 -15.27 15.36 -22.02
CA THR A 232 -15.75 14.33 -22.95
C THR A 232 -17.28 14.24 -22.95
N LYS A 233 -17.94 14.31 -21.79
CA LYS A 233 -19.41 14.35 -21.69
C LYS A 233 -20.00 15.60 -22.35
N ARG A 234 -19.41 16.79 -22.15
CA ARG A 234 -19.83 18.04 -22.80
C ARG A 234 -19.65 17.95 -24.32
N HIS A 235 -18.52 17.43 -24.79
CA HIS A 235 -18.26 17.26 -26.22
C HIS A 235 -19.20 16.21 -26.87
N ASN A 236 -19.48 15.11 -26.17
CA ASN A 236 -20.44 14.10 -26.63
C ASN A 236 -21.88 14.63 -26.61
N ARG A 237 -22.24 15.47 -25.64
CA ARG A 237 -23.54 16.16 -25.59
C ARG A 237 -23.68 17.15 -26.74
N TRP A 238 -22.68 18.00 -26.97
CA TRP A 238 -22.65 18.91 -28.11
C TRP A 238 -22.77 18.16 -29.46
N LYS A 239 -22.01 17.07 -29.64
CA LYS A 239 -22.15 16.18 -30.81
C LYS A 239 -23.53 15.54 -30.93
N ALA A 240 -24.15 15.14 -29.82
CA ALA A 240 -25.48 14.56 -29.83
C ALA A 240 -26.56 15.60 -30.17
N GLU A 241 -26.42 16.84 -29.67
CA GLU A 241 -27.26 17.98 -30.01
C GLU A 241 -27.07 18.39 -31.49
N GLU A 242 -25.83 18.40 -31.99
CA GLU A 242 -25.52 18.62 -33.42
C GLU A 242 -26.12 17.52 -34.31
N LEU A 243 -25.96 16.24 -33.94
CA LEU A 243 -26.54 15.11 -34.67
C LEU A 243 -28.07 15.14 -34.61
N LEU A 244 -28.68 15.57 -33.50
CA LEU A 244 -30.13 15.74 -33.39
C LEU A 244 -30.63 16.92 -34.23
N LEU A 245 -29.88 18.01 -34.32
CA LEU A 245 -30.20 19.12 -35.23
C LEU A 245 -30.08 18.69 -36.70
N ARG A 246 -29.00 18.00 -37.09
CA ARG A 246 -28.86 17.40 -38.42
C ARG A 246 -29.99 16.42 -38.71
N ALA A 247 -30.31 15.51 -37.78
CA ALA A 247 -31.40 14.55 -37.93
C ALA A 247 -32.78 15.23 -38.01
N ASN A 248 -33.01 16.36 -37.34
CA ASN A 248 -34.26 17.13 -37.47
C ASN A 248 -34.35 17.84 -38.84
N ILE A 249 -33.24 18.38 -39.35
CA ILE A 249 -33.15 18.97 -40.69
C ILE A 249 -33.34 17.87 -41.76
N GLU A 250 -32.78 16.68 -41.54
CA GLU A 250 -32.86 15.54 -42.44
C GLU A 250 -34.17 14.74 -42.32
N ALA A 251 -34.87 14.79 -41.18
CA ALA A 251 -36.21 14.22 -41.03
C ALA A 251 -37.21 14.87 -42.00
N MET A 252 -37.05 16.17 -42.28
CA MET A 252 -37.80 16.86 -43.33
C MET A 252 -37.42 16.37 -44.74
N ARG A 253 -36.18 15.92 -44.97
CA ARG A 253 -35.75 15.30 -46.24
C ARG A 253 -36.33 13.91 -46.47
N CYS A 254 -36.74 13.20 -45.42
CA CYS A 254 -37.47 11.93 -45.56
C CYS A 254 -38.93 12.10 -46.03
N ALA A 255 -39.48 13.32 -45.95
CA ALA A 255 -40.83 13.64 -46.40
C ALA A 255 -40.89 14.31 -47.80
N VAL A 256 -39.75 14.73 -48.35
CA VAL A 256 -39.65 15.34 -49.68
C VAL A 256 -39.04 14.31 -50.65
N PRO A 257 -39.80 13.79 -51.63
CA PRO A 257 -39.22 12.91 -52.63
C PRO A 257 -38.18 13.67 -53.46
N ARG A 258 -36.97 13.14 -53.56
CA ARG A 258 -35.93 13.71 -54.45
C ARG A 258 -36.45 13.72 -55.88
N THR A 259 -36.47 14.88 -56.51
CA THR A 259 -36.48 14.99 -57.97
C THR A 259 -35.28 14.22 -58.52
N ARG A 260 -35.52 13.23 -59.38
CA ARG A 260 -34.45 12.50 -60.08
C ARG A 260 -33.78 13.46 -61.06
N GLY A 261 -32.55 13.91 -60.78
CA GLY A 261 -31.90 14.83 -61.72
C GLY A 261 -30.54 15.43 -61.37
N GLU A 262 -29.84 15.00 -60.32
CA GLU A 262 -28.45 15.48 -60.07
C GLU A 262 -27.51 14.29 -59.82
N PRO A 263 -26.38 14.18 -60.57
CA PRO A 263 -25.34 13.19 -60.28
C PRO A 263 -24.66 13.49 -58.95
N PRO A 264 -24.23 12.48 -58.17
CA PRO A 264 -23.42 12.73 -56.99
C PRO A 264 -22.04 13.22 -57.41
N GLU A 265 -21.68 14.45 -57.07
CA GLU A 265 -20.29 14.92 -57.16
C GLU A 265 -19.40 14.01 -56.30
N GLN A 266 -18.48 13.32 -56.96
CA GLN A 266 -17.55 12.42 -56.31
C GLN A 266 -16.39 13.24 -55.73
N ASP A 267 -16.43 13.55 -54.44
CA ASP A 267 -15.25 14.01 -53.69
C ASP A 267 -14.12 12.97 -53.80
N PRO A 268 -13.04 13.19 -54.56
CA PRO A 268 -12.06 12.14 -54.88
C PRO A 268 -11.03 11.91 -53.75
N LYS A 269 -11.35 12.31 -52.51
CA LYS A 269 -10.44 12.28 -51.34
C LYS A 269 -11.08 11.85 -50.03
N LYS A 270 -11.93 10.83 -50.05
CA LYS A 270 -12.21 9.98 -48.86
C LYS A 270 -12.41 8.53 -49.27
N LYS A 271 -11.29 7.82 -49.48
CA LYS A 271 -11.29 6.35 -49.41
C LYS A 271 -11.87 5.98 -48.06
N LEU A 272 -13.05 5.35 -48.07
CA LEU A 272 -13.68 4.78 -46.89
C LEU A 272 -12.76 3.68 -46.34
N GLN A 273 -11.84 4.07 -45.45
CA GLN A 273 -11.38 3.16 -44.42
C GLN A 273 -12.61 2.84 -43.58
N LEU A 274 -13.30 1.77 -43.98
CA LEU A 274 -14.19 1.02 -43.12
C LEU A 274 -13.33 0.63 -41.90
N ARG A 275 -13.38 1.46 -40.85
CA ARG A 275 -12.77 1.10 -39.58
C ARG A 275 -13.57 -0.10 -39.10
N ASP A 276 -12.94 -1.27 -39.15
CA ASP A 276 -13.42 -2.46 -38.48
C ASP A 276 -13.92 -2.06 -37.08
N PRO A 277 -15.07 -2.58 -36.62
CA PRO A 277 -15.50 -2.36 -35.25
C PRO A 277 -14.33 -2.74 -34.35
N PRO A 278 -14.00 -1.94 -33.31
CA PRO A 278 -12.77 -2.10 -32.56
C PRO A 278 -12.70 -3.54 -32.09
N ARG A 279 -11.75 -4.30 -32.66
CA ARG A 279 -11.48 -5.67 -32.23
C ARG A 279 -11.27 -5.57 -30.74
N ILE A 280 -12.24 -6.06 -29.97
CA ILE A 280 -12.03 -6.37 -28.56
C ILE A 280 -10.83 -7.28 -28.58
N LEU A 281 -9.69 -6.75 -28.15
CA LEU A 281 -8.50 -7.55 -27.94
C LEU A 281 -8.94 -8.54 -26.88
N LYS A 282 -9.28 -9.76 -27.32
CA LYS A 282 -9.38 -10.91 -26.45
C LYS A 282 -8.09 -10.84 -25.64
N THR A 283 -8.22 -10.66 -24.33
CA THR A 283 -7.08 -10.72 -23.41
C THR A 283 -6.22 -11.88 -23.88
N PRO A 284 -4.93 -11.65 -24.18
CA PRO A 284 -4.11 -12.64 -24.86
C PRO A 284 -4.29 -13.93 -24.08
N LYS A 285 -4.89 -14.95 -24.74
CA LYS A 285 -5.19 -16.25 -24.11
C LYS A 285 -3.92 -16.62 -23.38
N LEU A 286 -3.97 -16.69 -22.04
CA LEU A 286 -2.77 -16.79 -21.22
C LEU A 286 -1.92 -17.89 -21.83
N THR A 287 -0.86 -17.50 -22.55
CA THR A 287 -0.03 -18.46 -23.26
C THR A 287 0.77 -19.08 -22.15
N PHE A 288 0.23 -20.17 -21.60
CA PHE A 288 1.01 -21.16 -20.90
C PHE A 288 2.24 -21.35 -21.77
N TYR A 289 3.37 -20.85 -21.27
CA TYR A 289 4.64 -21.05 -21.93
C TYR A 289 4.69 -22.55 -22.22
N ARG A 290 4.81 -22.94 -23.50
CA ARG A 290 5.28 -24.30 -23.78
C ARG A 290 6.52 -24.45 -22.92
N PRO A 291 6.59 -25.42 -21.99
CA PRO A 291 7.74 -25.52 -21.13
C PRO A 291 8.95 -25.63 -22.04
N ASN A 292 9.83 -24.64 -21.98
CA ASN A 292 11.06 -24.67 -22.73
C ASN A 292 11.87 -25.81 -22.09
N ASN A 293 11.86 -26.98 -22.73
CA ASN A 293 12.63 -28.16 -22.32
C ASN A 293 14.16 -27.93 -22.44
N ALA A 294 14.59 -26.69 -22.69
CA ALA A 294 15.96 -26.26 -22.48
C ALA A 294 16.32 -26.46 -20.99
N PRO A 295 17.35 -27.25 -20.66
CA PRO A 295 17.74 -27.46 -19.28
C PRO A 295 18.25 -26.14 -18.69
N VAL A 296 17.40 -25.47 -17.92
CA VAL A 296 17.78 -24.29 -17.14
C VAL A 296 18.86 -24.73 -16.18
N LYS A 297 20.10 -24.29 -16.41
CA LYS A 297 21.23 -24.56 -15.51
C LYS A 297 20.93 -23.91 -14.16
N LEU A 298 20.46 -24.70 -13.20
CA LEU A 298 20.17 -24.23 -11.86
C LEU A 298 21.49 -23.92 -11.15
N ASN A 299 21.56 -22.74 -10.53
CA ASN A 299 22.67 -22.42 -9.64
C ASN A 299 22.68 -23.42 -8.46
N THR A 300 23.85 -23.82 -7.99
CA THR A 300 23.99 -24.78 -6.86
C THR A 300 23.21 -24.32 -5.61
N ALA A 301 23.28 -23.03 -5.29
CA ALA A 301 22.52 -22.41 -4.21
C ALA A 301 20.99 -22.36 -4.46
N ALA A 302 20.50 -22.54 -5.69
CA ALA A 302 19.07 -22.72 -5.96
C ALA A 302 18.64 -24.16 -5.63
N VAL A 303 19.40 -25.16 -6.12
CA VAL A 303 19.18 -26.59 -5.81
C VAL A 303 19.18 -26.82 -4.31
N LEU A 304 20.20 -26.35 -3.59
CA LEU A 304 20.32 -26.58 -2.14
C LEU A 304 19.21 -25.90 -1.32
N ARG A 305 18.74 -24.71 -1.73
CA ARG A 305 17.60 -24.04 -1.07
C ARG A 305 16.28 -24.79 -1.28
N GLU A 306 16.09 -25.37 -2.45
CA GLU A 306 14.90 -26.15 -2.78
C GLU A 306 14.93 -27.54 -2.13
N ALA A 307 16.08 -28.21 -2.13
CA ALA A 307 16.29 -29.45 -1.39
C ALA A 307 16.03 -29.27 0.11
N ALA A 308 16.58 -28.21 0.73
CA ALA A 308 16.32 -27.90 2.14
C ALA A 308 14.84 -27.55 2.44
N LEU A 309 14.11 -26.99 1.46
CA LEU A 309 12.67 -26.77 1.58
C LEU A 309 11.92 -28.11 1.59
N TYR A 310 12.25 -29.03 0.69
CA TYR A 310 11.63 -30.35 0.64
C TYR A 310 12.01 -31.24 1.84
N GLN A 311 13.25 -31.19 2.32
CA GLN A 311 13.66 -31.85 3.57
C GLN A 311 12.79 -31.39 4.74
N ARG A 312 12.59 -30.07 4.91
CA ARG A 312 11.68 -29.50 5.93
C ARG A 312 10.20 -29.85 5.73
N GLN A 313 9.77 -30.27 4.54
CA GLN A 313 8.43 -30.80 4.32
C GLN A 313 8.37 -32.27 4.75
N VAL A 314 9.36 -33.08 4.35
CA VAL A 314 9.48 -34.49 4.77
C VAL A 314 9.59 -34.61 6.29
N GLU A 315 10.42 -33.80 6.95
CA GLU A 315 10.53 -33.72 8.41
C GLU A 315 9.18 -33.44 9.09
N LYS A 316 8.34 -32.58 8.50
CA LYS A 316 7.02 -32.25 9.06
C LYS A 316 6.00 -33.37 8.86
N GLU A 317 6.04 -34.05 7.72
CA GLU A 317 5.18 -35.23 7.50
C GLU A 317 5.63 -36.41 8.36
N LEU A 318 6.95 -36.60 8.57
CA LEU A 318 7.47 -37.56 9.55
C LEU A 318 6.98 -37.22 10.96
N GLN A 319 7.18 -35.99 11.44
CA GLN A 319 6.66 -35.52 12.73
C GLN A 319 5.12 -35.61 12.84
N ARG A 320 4.39 -35.63 11.73
CA ARG A 320 2.95 -35.90 11.71
C ARG A 320 2.69 -37.40 11.89
N VAL A 321 3.36 -38.25 11.12
CA VAL A 321 3.27 -39.72 11.24
C VAL A 321 3.64 -40.19 12.63
N ASP A 322 4.74 -39.69 13.21
CA ASP A 322 5.17 -40.00 14.57
C ASP A 322 4.05 -39.71 15.59
N LYS A 323 3.42 -38.53 15.50
CA LYS A 323 2.29 -38.17 16.37
C LYS A 323 1.06 -39.05 16.17
N LEU A 324 0.80 -39.53 14.94
CA LEU A 324 -0.28 -40.48 14.69
C LEU A 324 0.05 -41.86 15.30
N VAL A 325 1.32 -42.27 15.29
CA VAL A 325 1.80 -43.48 15.99
C VAL A 325 1.71 -43.33 17.52
N ASP A 326 1.98 -42.13 18.05
CA ASP A 326 1.75 -41.77 19.47
C ASP A 326 0.25 -41.71 19.86
N GLY A 327 -0.67 -41.93 18.92
CA GLY A 327 -2.11 -41.96 19.15
C GLY A 327 -2.81 -40.60 19.06
N ALA A 328 -2.18 -39.56 18.50
CA ALA A 328 -2.86 -38.30 18.22
C ALA A 328 -3.91 -38.48 17.09
N GLY A 329 -5.10 -37.90 17.27
CA GLY A 329 -6.16 -37.93 16.27
C GLY A 329 -5.96 -36.93 15.12
N ASP A 330 -6.29 -37.33 13.89
CA ASP A 330 -6.31 -36.46 12.71
C ASP A 330 -7.56 -35.56 12.70
N PHE A 331 -7.40 -34.25 12.91
CA PHE A 331 -8.49 -33.28 12.80
C PHE A 331 -8.87 -32.91 11.34
N SER A 332 -8.25 -33.56 10.34
CA SER A 332 -8.47 -33.28 8.92
C SER A 332 -9.94 -33.44 8.51
N GLU A 333 -10.58 -34.53 8.94
CA GLU A 333 -12.00 -34.81 8.66
C GLU A 333 -12.93 -33.73 9.23
N PHE A 334 -12.68 -33.31 10.48
CA PHE A 334 -13.43 -32.22 11.12
C PHE A 334 -13.25 -30.88 10.38
N LEU A 335 -12.02 -30.55 9.97
CA LEU A 335 -11.73 -29.34 9.20
C LEU A 335 -12.32 -29.38 7.78
N GLU A 336 -12.41 -30.56 7.16
CA GLU A 336 -13.12 -30.75 5.90
C GLU A 336 -14.63 -30.62 6.06
N TRP A 337 -15.21 -31.23 7.09
CA TRP A 337 -16.61 -31.08 7.45
C TRP A 337 -16.95 -29.60 7.71
N GLN A 338 -16.12 -28.88 8.47
CA GLN A 338 -16.28 -27.46 8.74
C GLN A 338 -16.24 -26.63 7.45
N LYS A 339 -15.33 -26.93 6.52
CA LYS A 339 -15.29 -26.27 5.19
C LYS A 339 -16.53 -26.61 4.35
N LYS A 340 -17.01 -27.85 4.39
CA LYS A 340 -18.25 -28.29 3.70
C LYS A 340 -19.47 -27.57 4.27
N MET A 341 -19.58 -27.39 5.60
CA MET A 341 -20.64 -26.61 6.23
C MET A 341 -20.55 -25.12 5.85
N GLN A 342 -19.37 -24.49 5.97
CA GLN A 342 -19.17 -23.10 5.54
C GLN A 342 -19.47 -22.87 4.05
N ALA A 343 -19.31 -23.89 3.19
CA ALA A 343 -19.71 -23.80 1.79
C ALA A 343 -21.24 -23.81 1.65
N LYS A 344 -21.94 -24.74 2.32
CA LYS A 344 -23.40 -24.78 2.38
C LYS A 344 -24.01 -23.49 2.94
N ASP A 345 -23.49 -22.98 4.06
CA ASP A 345 -23.95 -21.72 4.64
C ASP A 345 -23.85 -20.54 3.65
N ARG A 346 -22.78 -20.51 2.84
CA ARG A 346 -22.59 -19.49 1.79
C ARG A 346 -23.56 -19.69 0.63
N GLU A 347 -23.78 -20.93 0.20
CA GLU A 347 -24.76 -21.27 -0.84
C GLU A 347 -26.18 -20.87 -0.40
N GLU A 348 -26.58 -21.18 0.83
CA GLU A 348 -27.85 -20.77 1.42
C GLU A 348 -27.99 -19.25 1.55
N GLN A 349 -26.93 -18.53 1.94
CA GLN A 349 -26.92 -17.06 1.97
C GLN A 349 -27.11 -16.45 0.57
N LEU A 350 -26.45 -17.02 -0.45
CA LEU A 350 -26.62 -16.61 -1.85
C LEU A 350 -28.06 -16.88 -2.32
N ALA A 351 -28.60 -18.08 -2.08
CA ALA A 351 -29.97 -18.45 -2.40
C ALA A 351 -31.01 -17.55 -1.70
N ALA A 352 -30.80 -17.22 -0.43
CA ALA A 352 -31.66 -16.30 0.33
C ALA A 352 -31.53 -14.84 -0.16
N GLY A 353 -30.36 -14.43 -0.66
CA GLY A 353 -30.17 -13.15 -1.36
C GLY A 353 -30.92 -13.10 -2.69
N GLU A 354 -30.80 -14.15 -3.50
CA GLU A 354 -31.52 -14.34 -4.76
C GLU A 354 -33.03 -14.32 -4.54
N CYS A 355 -33.54 -15.06 -3.54
CA CYS A 355 -34.95 -15.10 -3.18
C CYS A 355 -35.49 -13.71 -2.82
N ARG A 356 -34.80 -12.96 -1.94
CA ARG A 356 -35.19 -11.59 -1.57
C ARG A 356 -35.22 -10.65 -2.78
N ARG A 357 -34.21 -10.74 -3.66
CA ARG A 357 -34.16 -9.98 -4.92
C ARG A 357 -35.34 -10.32 -5.86
N LEU A 358 -35.74 -11.59 -5.92
CA LEU A 358 -36.88 -12.02 -6.75
C LEU A 358 -38.23 -11.65 -6.12
N GLN A 359 -38.40 -11.78 -4.81
CA GLN A 359 -39.59 -11.31 -4.08
C GLN A 359 -39.84 -9.81 -4.31
N GLY A 360 -38.79 -8.98 -4.30
CA GLY A 360 -38.90 -7.56 -4.65
C GLY A 360 -39.38 -7.31 -6.09
N LYS A 361 -38.95 -8.14 -7.05
CA LYS A 361 -39.45 -8.08 -8.44
C LYS A 361 -40.91 -8.53 -8.55
N LEU A 362 -41.28 -9.60 -7.84
CA LEU A 362 -42.65 -10.12 -7.81
C LEU A 362 -43.62 -9.06 -7.24
N SER A 363 -43.28 -8.49 -6.09
CA SER A 363 -44.02 -7.39 -5.46
C SER A 363 -44.19 -6.18 -6.39
N HIS A 364 -43.17 -5.85 -7.19
CA HIS A 364 -43.26 -4.77 -8.17
C HIS A 364 -44.26 -5.08 -9.32
N GLU A 365 -44.23 -6.29 -9.88
CA GLU A 365 -45.21 -6.72 -10.90
C GLU A 365 -46.64 -6.73 -10.32
N GLU A 366 -46.82 -7.20 -9.09
CA GLU A 366 -48.11 -7.21 -8.39
C GLU A 366 -48.63 -5.79 -8.09
N ALA A 367 -47.75 -4.87 -7.66
CA ALA A 367 -48.11 -3.47 -7.46
C ALA A 367 -48.53 -2.78 -8.78
N ILE A 368 -47.94 -3.14 -9.92
CA ILE A 368 -48.39 -2.65 -11.23
C ILE A 368 -49.78 -3.19 -11.57
N LEU A 369 -50.04 -4.48 -11.36
CA LEU A 369 -51.35 -5.10 -11.60
C LEU A 369 -52.44 -4.49 -10.70
N ALA A 370 -52.16 -4.28 -9.41
CA ALA A 370 -53.08 -3.63 -8.48
C ALA A 370 -53.40 -2.17 -8.89
N ARG A 371 -52.39 -1.41 -9.35
CA ARG A 371 -52.62 -0.05 -9.91
C ARG A 371 -53.55 -0.08 -11.11
N LYS A 372 -53.37 -1.02 -12.04
CA LYS A 372 -54.28 -1.20 -13.19
C LYS A 372 -55.71 -1.53 -12.76
N GLN A 373 -55.91 -2.38 -11.75
CA GLN A 373 -57.23 -2.70 -11.20
C GLN A 373 -57.92 -1.44 -10.63
N VAL A 374 -57.20 -0.66 -9.81
CA VAL A 374 -57.71 0.61 -9.27
C VAL A 374 -58.03 1.63 -10.37
N GLU A 375 -57.25 1.69 -11.45
CA GLU A 375 -57.57 2.52 -12.62
C GLU A 375 -58.85 2.07 -13.34
N LEU A 376 -59.08 0.77 -13.49
CA LEU A 376 -60.30 0.23 -14.09
C LEU A 376 -61.53 0.52 -13.22
N GLU A 377 -61.44 0.33 -11.91
CA GLU A 377 -62.51 0.70 -10.98
C GLU A 377 -62.84 2.20 -11.02
N LYS A 378 -61.81 3.07 -11.08
CA LYS A 378 -62.00 4.51 -11.19
C LYS A 378 -62.68 4.90 -12.50
N LYS A 379 -62.38 4.22 -13.62
CA LYS A 379 -63.08 4.42 -14.90
C LYS A 379 -64.55 4.04 -14.79
N GLN A 380 -64.86 2.84 -14.27
CA GLN A 380 -66.25 2.39 -14.08
C GLN A 380 -67.05 3.31 -13.14
N LYS A 381 -66.43 3.77 -12.03
CA LYS A 381 -67.06 4.74 -11.11
C LYS A 381 -67.32 6.08 -11.81
N ALA A 382 -66.37 6.56 -12.63
CA ALA A 382 -66.54 7.80 -13.40
C ALA A 382 -67.53 7.68 -14.56
N GLU A 383 -67.75 6.47 -15.11
CA GLU A 383 -68.80 6.19 -16.09
C GLU A 383 -70.18 6.23 -15.45
N ARG A 384 -70.38 5.51 -14.32
CA ARG A 384 -71.62 5.58 -13.53
C ARG A 384 -71.95 7.01 -13.11
N GLN A 385 -70.98 7.77 -12.62
CA GLN A 385 -71.18 9.19 -12.27
C GLN A 385 -71.56 10.06 -13.47
N LYS A 386 -71.05 9.77 -14.68
CA LYS A 386 -71.50 10.49 -15.89
C LYS A 386 -72.92 10.12 -16.27
N GLU A 387 -73.31 8.85 -16.14
CA GLU A 387 -74.67 8.39 -16.38
C GLU A 387 -75.64 9.04 -15.39
N GLU A 388 -75.32 9.04 -14.09
CA GLU A 388 -76.05 9.74 -13.02
C GLU A 388 -76.19 11.25 -13.33
N LEU A 389 -75.10 11.93 -13.70
CA LEU A 389 -75.12 13.36 -14.07
C LEU A 389 -75.92 13.64 -15.34
N LEU A 390 -75.88 12.75 -16.35
CA LEU A 390 -76.69 12.88 -17.56
C LEU A 390 -78.18 12.70 -17.25
N MET A 391 -78.53 11.75 -16.38
CA MET A 391 -79.91 11.57 -15.91
C MET A 391 -80.41 12.79 -15.13
N GLN A 392 -79.57 13.38 -14.27
CA GLN A 392 -79.87 14.64 -13.58
C GLN A 392 -80.07 15.79 -14.57
N GLN A 393 -79.16 15.97 -15.55
CA GLN A 393 -79.30 17.00 -16.59
C GLN A 393 -80.54 16.81 -17.46
N CYS A 394 -80.95 15.57 -17.75
CA CYS A 394 -82.21 15.29 -18.43
C CYS A 394 -83.44 15.66 -17.60
N ALA A 395 -83.41 15.46 -16.27
CA ALA A 395 -84.47 15.90 -15.37
C ALA A 395 -84.51 17.43 -15.23
N GLU A 396 -83.35 18.08 -15.08
CA GLU A 396 -83.22 19.54 -15.04
C GLU A 396 -83.69 20.19 -16.33
N ARG A 397 -83.38 19.62 -17.51
CA ARG A 397 -83.88 20.13 -18.80
C ARG A 397 -85.40 20.07 -18.89
N ARG A 398 -86.05 18.99 -18.44
CA ARG A 398 -87.53 18.92 -18.38
C ARG A 398 -88.10 20.01 -17.48
N LEU A 399 -87.51 20.22 -16.30
CA LEU A 399 -87.91 21.31 -15.40
C LEU A 399 -87.62 22.71 -15.97
N GLN A 400 -86.56 22.87 -16.78
CA GLN A 400 -86.23 24.12 -17.49
C GLN A 400 -87.13 24.34 -18.71
N GLU A 401 -87.60 23.29 -19.38
CA GLU A 401 -88.60 23.35 -20.45
C GLU A 401 -89.96 23.76 -19.84
N GLU A 402 -90.37 23.15 -18.73
CA GLU A 402 -91.55 23.57 -17.96
C GLU A 402 -91.46 25.02 -17.44
N ARG A 403 -90.27 25.45 -16.99
CA ARG A 403 -90.04 26.85 -16.56
C ARG A 403 -89.98 27.80 -17.74
N SER A 404 -89.31 27.47 -18.83
CA SER A 404 -89.22 28.35 -20.01
C SER A 404 -90.56 28.47 -20.74
N VAL A 405 -91.45 27.48 -20.66
CA VAL A 405 -92.85 27.63 -21.08
C VAL A 405 -93.59 28.64 -20.19
N LYS A 406 -93.41 28.59 -18.86
CA LYS A 406 -93.98 29.58 -17.91
C LYS A 406 -93.37 30.97 -18.10
N GLU A 407 -92.06 31.06 -18.28
CA GLU A 407 -91.33 32.30 -18.54
C GLU A 407 -91.58 32.85 -19.94
N LEU A 408 -91.91 32.03 -20.96
CA LEU A 408 -92.41 32.53 -22.25
C LEU A 408 -93.80 33.14 -22.08
N VAL A 409 -94.68 32.53 -21.28
CA VAL A 409 -95.96 33.12 -20.87
C VAL A 409 -95.73 34.44 -20.11
N GLU A 410 -94.74 34.54 -19.24
CA GLU A 410 -94.39 35.79 -18.54
C GLU A 410 -93.61 36.80 -19.40
N GLN A 411 -92.78 36.39 -20.36
CA GLN A 411 -92.04 37.29 -21.25
C GLN A 411 -92.92 37.83 -22.38
N VAL A 412 -93.98 37.12 -22.75
CA VAL A 412 -95.12 37.72 -23.48
C VAL A 412 -95.78 38.83 -22.65
N MET A 413 -95.67 38.80 -21.31
CA MET A 413 -96.13 39.86 -20.39
C MET A 413 -95.04 40.90 -20.04
N GLU A 414 -93.74 40.61 -20.25
CA GLU A 414 -92.61 41.49 -19.91
C GLU A 414 -91.93 42.16 -21.11
N THR A 415 -92.06 41.63 -22.33
CA THR A 415 -91.73 42.38 -23.55
C THR A 415 -92.66 43.60 -23.72
N GLN A 416 -93.88 43.51 -23.18
CA GLN A 416 -94.79 44.64 -22.94
C GLN A 416 -94.21 45.69 -21.95
N LYS A 417 -93.14 45.35 -21.20
CA LYS A 417 -92.44 46.20 -20.21
C LYS A 417 -91.04 46.66 -20.64
N ASN A 418 -90.15 45.79 -21.13
CA ASN A 418 -88.72 46.13 -21.29
C ASN A 418 -88.35 46.92 -22.55
N ILE A 419 -89.29 47.08 -23.49
CA ILE A 419 -89.24 48.17 -24.50
C ILE A 419 -89.07 49.55 -23.82
N ARG A 420 -89.42 49.68 -22.53
CA ARG A 420 -89.36 50.93 -21.74
C ARG A 420 -87.99 51.28 -21.12
N ALA A 421 -86.90 50.51 -21.29
CA ALA A 421 -85.71 50.66 -20.40
C ALA A 421 -84.28 50.80 -21.00
N ALA A 422 -83.97 50.30 -22.21
CA ALA A 422 -82.57 50.07 -22.65
C ALA A 422 -81.72 51.30 -23.04
N GLN A 423 -82.11 52.52 -22.66
CA GLN A 423 -81.59 53.78 -23.21
C GLN A 423 -80.35 54.38 -22.50
N THR A 424 -79.61 53.65 -21.65
CA THR A 424 -78.87 54.31 -20.54
C THR A 424 -77.32 54.36 -20.57
N LYS A 425 -76.56 53.25 -20.51
CA LYS A 425 -75.16 53.29 -20.00
C LYS A 425 -74.18 52.25 -20.60
N LEU A 426 -73.07 52.68 -21.24
CA LEU A 426 -71.73 52.03 -21.06
C LEU A 426 -70.53 52.79 -21.69
N LEU A 427 -69.64 53.33 -20.85
CA LEU A 427 -68.30 53.84 -21.23
C LEU A 427 -67.34 53.78 -20.01
N LYS A 428 -66.02 53.73 -20.29
CA LYS A 428 -64.83 54.16 -19.46
C LYS A 428 -63.98 53.08 -18.75
N GLY A 429 -62.64 53.23 -18.91
CA GLY A 429 -61.55 52.43 -18.30
C GLY A 429 -60.58 51.88 -19.38
N ARG A 430 -59.36 52.36 -19.70
CA ARG A 430 -58.22 52.96 -18.95
C ARG A 430 -57.56 52.00 -17.93
N ARG A 431 -56.23 51.89 -17.76
CA ARG A 431 -54.98 52.17 -18.56
C ARG A 431 -53.75 51.78 -17.67
N GLN A 432 -52.50 51.88 -18.19
CA GLN A 432 -51.19 51.89 -17.44
C GLN A 432 -50.72 50.53 -16.85
N ILE A 433 -49.44 50.20 -16.57
CA ILE A 433 -48.08 50.84 -16.56
C ILE A 433 -47.00 49.69 -16.64
N VAL A 434 -45.82 49.77 -17.31
CA VAL A 434 -44.47 50.31 -16.93
C VAL A 434 -43.80 49.71 -15.66
N GLN A 435 -42.45 49.61 -15.51
CA GLN A 435 -41.40 48.85 -16.26
C GLN A 435 -39.99 49.08 -15.64
N GLU A 436 -39.24 48.03 -15.26
CA GLU A 436 -37.85 48.08 -14.70
C GLU A 436 -37.03 46.80 -15.11
N VAL A 437 -35.75 46.68 -14.65
CA VAL A 437 -34.78 45.54 -14.78
C VAL A 437 -33.87 45.51 -16.04
N MET A 438 -32.53 45.60 -15.85
CA MET A 438 -31.41 45.07 -16.67
C MET A 438 -30.02 45.40 -16.03
N GLU A 439 -28.93 44.76 -16.53
CA GLU A 439 -27.46 45.06 -16.38
C GLU A 439 -26.67 44.59 -15.11
N GLU A 440 -25.62 43.73 -15.30
CA GLU A 440 -24.56 43.39 -14.29
C GLU A 440 -23.28 42.64 -14.84
N SER A 441 -22.82 41.50 -14.26
CA SER A 441 -21.41 40.98 -14.20
C SER A 441 -20.67 40.61 -15.50
N ARG A 442 -19.30 40.52 -15.43
CA ARG A 442 -18.45 39.95 -16.51
C ARG A 442 -17.03 39.34 -16.17
N GLU A 443 -15.88 40.03 -16.41
CA GLU A 443 -14.71 39.48 -17.17
C GLU A 443 -13.45 38.90 -16.43
N LEU A 444 -13.36 38.87 -15.09
CA LEU A 444 -12.10 38.77 -14.27
C LEU A 444 -11.08 37.58 -14.42
N LEU A 445 -10.98 36.77 -15.51
CA LEU A 445 -10.52 35.36 -15.40
C LEU A 445 -9.25 34.80 -16.15
N GLN A 446 -8.37 35.54 -16.85
CA GLN A 446 -7.43 34.92 -17.86
C GLN A 446 -5.87 35.13 -17.77
N ARG A 447 -5.20 35.14 -16.60
CA ARG A 447 -3.78 35.63 -16.51
C ARG A 447 -2.61 34.66 -16.15
N SER A 448 -2.74 33.32 -16.04
CA SER A 448 -1.82 32.53 -15.16
C SER A 448 -0.93 31.37 -15.69
N ALA A 449 -0.89 30.99 -16.98
CA ALA A 449 -0.43 29.62 -17.34
C ALA A 449 0.97 29.40 -18.00
N GLU A 450 1.57 30.37 -18.70
CA GLU A 450 2.49 30.02 -19.81
C GLU A 450 4.01 30.10 -19.54
N ALA A 451 4.47 30.78 -18.48
CA ALA A 451 5.87 31.21 -18.35
C ALA A 451 6.94 30.17 -17.90
N ALA A 452 6.59 28.91 -17.61
CA ALA A 452 7.38 28.06 -16.69
C ALA A 452 8.11 26.81 -17.25
N LYS A 453 8.30 26.65 -18.57
CA LYS A 453 8.70 25.33 -19.15
C LYS A 453 10.01 25.21 -19.93
N GLU A 454 10.72 26.30 -20.26
CA GLU A 454 11.76 26.23 -21.31
C GLU A 454 13.22 26.04 -20.84
N GLU A 455 13.56 26.29 -19.57
CA GLU A 455 14.98 26.35 -19.13
C GLU A 455 15.73 25.00 -19.07
N GLN A 456 15.07 23.87 -18.85
CA GLN A 456 15.74 22.67 -18.31
C GLN A 456 16.56 21.82 -19.31
N ARG A 457 16.58 22.16 -20.62
CA ARG A 457 17.08 21.23 -21.67
C ARG A 457 18.56 21.35 -22.06
N ARG A 458 19.28 22.42 -21.70
CA ARG A 458 20.60 22.76 -22.30
C ARG A 458 21.85 22.27 -21.54
N ARG A 459 21.75 21.34 -20.58
CA ARG A 459 22.84 21.05 -19.61
C ARG A 459 23.54 19.67 -19.71
N CYS A 460 23.28 18.83 -20.72
CA CYS A 460 23.68 17.41 -20.68
C CYS A 460 24.65 16.89 -21.78
N GLU A 461 25.14 17.73 -22.71
CA GLU A 461 25.85 17.23 -23.91
C GLU A 461 27.40 17.31 -23.85
N LEU A 462 27.99 17.89 -22.79
CA LEU A 462 29.42 18.23 -22.74
C LEU A 462 30.39 17.17 -22.17
N THR A 463 29.89 16.04 -21.66
CA THR A 463 30.68 15.11 -20.80
C THR A 463 31.08 13.80 -21.50
N ALA A 464 31.46 13.86 -22.78
CA ALA A 464 31.68 12.67 -23.62
C ALA A 464 33.08 12.52 -24.28
N GLN A 465 34.00 13.47 -24.12
CA GLN A 465 35.22 13.54 -24.97
C GLN A 465 36.57 13.17 -24.31
N LEU A 466 36.64 12.91 -23.00
CA LEU A 466 37.90 12.60 -22.30
C LEU A 466 38.02 11.10 -21.95
N ARG A 467 38.21 10.24 -22.96
CA ARG A 467 38.53 8.81 -22.75
C ARG A 467 39.19 8.05 -23.93
N ALA A 468 40.08 8.71 -24.67
CA ALA A 468 40.98 8.10 -25.65
C ALA A 468 42.43 8.56 -25.39
N LEU A 469 43.44 7.84 -25.94
CA LEU A 469 44.88 7.91 -25.61
C LEU A 469 45.24 7.19 -24.29
N GLU A 470 45.29 5.85 -24.20
CA GLU A 470 46.18 4.85 -24.84
C GLU A 470 47.57 4.67 -24.20
N THR A 471 48.00 3.41 -24.11
CA THR A 471 49.15 2.87 -23.33
C THR A 471 50.21 2.22 -24.22
N GLN A 472 51.50 2.17 -23.81
CA GLN A 472 52.33 0.94 -23.73
C GLN A 472 53.79 1.13 -23.20
N PRO A 473 54.46 0.07 -22.65
CA PRO A 473 55.87 0.09 -22.16
C PRO A 473 56.81 -1.00 -22.76
N THR A 474 58.15 -0.95 -22.53
CA THR A 474 59.07 -2.13 -22.62
C THR A 474 60.49 -1.90 -22.04
N ARG A 475 61.19 -2.99 -21.59
CA ARG A 475 62.64 -3.09 -21.26
C ARG A 475 63.15 -4.56 -21.38
N LYS A 476 64.47 -4.82 -21.50
CA LYS A 476 65.13 -6.16 -21.49
C LYS A 476 66.56 -6.13 -20.89
N GLY A 477 67.13 -7.28 -20.48
CA GLY A 477 68.49 -7.47 -19.92
C GLY A 477 69.09 -8.87 -20.16
N LYS A 478 70.39 -9.11 -19.84
CA LYS A 478 71.20 -10.31 -20.21
C LYS A 478 71.51 -11.26 -19.01
N LEU A 479 72.12 -12.44 -19.30
CA LEU A 479 72.32 -13.60 -18.40
C LEU A 479 73.81 -13.84 -18.01
N VAL A 480 74.08 -14.52 -16.87
CA VAL A 480 75.40 -14.81 -16.27
C VAL A 480 75.52 -16.30 -15.88
N ASP A 481 76.75 -16.84 -15.78
CA ASP A 481 77.07 -18.24 -15.44
C ASP A 481 77.13 -18.50 -13.90
N LEU A 482 76.87 -19.75 -13.48
CA LEU A 482 76.30 -20.10 -12.17
C LEU A 482 76.89 -21.39 -11.57
N THR A 483 78.17 -21.68 -11.82
CA THR A 483 78.88 -22.85 -11.27
C THR A 483 79.95 -22.48 -10.24
N GLN A 484 80.39 -21.21 -10.21
CA GLN A 484 81.40 -20.73 -9.28
C GLN A 484 80.80 -20.35 -7.92
N ILE A 485 81.53 -20.67 -6.84
CA ILE A 485 81.26 -20.15 -5.49
C ILE A 485 81.82 -18.72 -5.41
N PRO A 486 81.10 -17.72 -4.87
CA PRO A 486 81.57 -16.33 -4.87
C PRO A 486 82.85 -16.04 -4.07
N GLY A 487 83.22 -16.86 -3.08
CA GLY A 487 84.52 -16.82 -2.42
C GLY A 487 84.71 -15.68 -1.42
N TYR A 488 83.69 -15.35 -0.64
CA TYR A 488 83.73 -14.25 0.35
C TYR A 488 84.14 -14.67 1.77
N GLY A 489 84.32 -15.97 2.02
CA GLY A 489 84.79 -16.51 3.30
C GLY A 489 83.71 -16.73 4.36
N LEU A 490 82.42 -16.77 3.99
CA LEU A 490 81.31 -17.02 4.91
C LEU A 490 81.01 -18.53 5.03
N GLU A 491 80.73 -19.01 6.25
CA GLU A 491 80.47 -20.44 6.56
C GLU A 491 79.22 -21.07 5.90
N GLY A 492 78.50 -20.31 5.07
CA GLY A 492 77.31 -20.74 4.33
C GLY A 492 77.44 -20.70 2.81
N GLU A 493 78.65 -20.49 2.27
CA GLU A 493 78.87 -20.42 0.83
C GLU A 493 78.70 -21.78 0.13
N MET A 494 77.85 -21.79 -0.89
CA MET A 494 77.58 -22.94 -1.76
C MET A 494 77.63 -22.48 -3.21
N SER A 495 78.01 -23.36 -4.12
CA SER A 495 77.87 -23.08 -5.54
C SER A 495 76.40 -22.93 -5.90
N ILE A 496 76.11 -22.15 -6.93
CA ILE A 496 74.73 -21.95 -7.37
C ILE A 496 74.15 -23.28 -7.92
N VAL A 497 75.00 -24.27 -8.29
CA VAL A 497 74.61 -25.65 -8.60
C VAL A 497 74.16 -26.42 -7.35
N GLU A 498 74.94 -26.48 -6.28
CA GLU A 498 74.53 -27.15 -5.02
C GLU A 498 73.28 -26.51 -4.42
N LEU A 499 73.18 -25.19 -4.50
CA LEU A 499 71.98 -24.45 -4.13
C LEU A 499 70.79 -24.81 -5.05
N ARG A 500 71.01 -25.04 -6.34
CA ARG A 500 69.98 -25.55 -7.27
C ARG A 500 69.54 -26.98 -6.93
N GLU A 501 70.44 -27.86 -6.51
CA GLU A 501 70.13 -29.24 -6.11
C GLU A 501 69.35 -29.30 -4.79
N ARG A 502 69.80 -28.56 -3.77
CA ARG A 502 69.04 -28.42 -2.51
C ARG A 502 67.68 -27.78 -2.77
N LEU A 503 67.60 -26.77 -3.65
CA LEU A 503 66.32 -26.22 -4.11
C LEU A 503 65.51 -27.22 -4.94
N ALA A 504 66.12 -28.17 -5.66
CA ALA A 504 65.39 -29.21 -6.41
C ALA A 504 64.71 -30.18 -5.44
N LEU A 505 65.44 -30.70 -4.44
CA LEU A 505 64.87 -31.55 -3.39
C LEU A 505 63.76 -30.83 -2.59
N LEU A 506 63.95 -29.55 -2.26
CA LEU A 506 62.92 -28.74 -1.63
C LEU A 506 61.72 -28.50 -2.56
N LYS A 507 61.94 -28.29 -3.86
CA LYS A 507 60.86 -28.19 -4.87
C LYS A 507 60.10 -29.49 -5.01
N GLU A 508 60.75 -30.65 -5.00
CA GLU A 508 60.08 -31.96 -5.02
C GLU A 508 59.25 -32.19 -3.77
N ALA A 509 59.79 -31.91 -2.58
CA ALA A 509 59.04 -31.99 -1.33
C ALA A 509 57.84 -31.01 -1.32
N GLN A 510 58.01 -29.82 -1.90
CA GLN A 510 56.94 -28.85 -2.09
C GLN A 510 55.90 -29.30 -3.13
N GLN A 511 56.33 -29.97 -4.22
CA GLN A 511 55.47 -30.55 -5.26
C GLN A 511 54.60 -31.67 -4.68
N ARG A 512 55.18 -32.62 -3.94
CA ARG A 512 54.42 -33.70 -3.26
C ARG A 512 53.35 -33.13 -2.32
N LYS A 513 53.71 -32.14 -1.49
CA LYS A 513 52.74 -31.41 -0.64
C LYS A 513 51.70 -30.61 -1.42
N GLN A 514 52.00 -30.16 -2.64
CA GLN A 514 51.02 -29.54 -3.54
C GLN A 514 50.11 -30.59 -4.19
N GLU A 515 50.62 -31.77 -4.54
CA GLU A 515 49.88 -32.89 -5.12
C GLU A 515 48.88 -33.47 -4.11
N GLU A 516 49.31 -33.75 -2.88
CA GLU A 516 48.43 -34.16 -1.78
C GLU A 516 47.27 -33.15 -1.57
N LYS A 517 47.58 -31.85 -1.58
CA LYS A 517 46.57 -30.78 -1.49
C LYS A 517 45.66 -30.73 -2.72
N ARG A 518 46.19 -30.94 -3.93
CA ARG A 518 45.39 -31.03 -5.17
C ARG A 518 44.45 -32.24 -5.10
N ASP A 519 44.91 -33.38 -4.64
CA ASP A 519 44.13 -34.60 -4.46
C ASP A 519 43.02 -34.43 -3.42
N GLN A 520 43.31 -33.83 -2.27
CA GLN A 520 42.29 -33.46 -1.28
C GLN A 520 41.24 -32.52 -1.87
N ILE A 521 41.66 -31.51 -2.64
CA ILE A 521 40.74 -30.59 -3.34
C ILE A 521 39.91 -31.33 -4.40
N ILE A 522 40.49 -32.28 -5.14
CA ILE A 522 39.78 -33.09 -6.15
C ILE A 522 38.76 -34.01 -5.48
N ARG A 523 39.14 -34.72 -4.42
CA ARG A 523 38.23 -35.58 -3.62
C ARG A 523 37.08 -34.75 -3.04
N GLY A 524 37.38 -33.61 -2.42
CA GLY A 524 36.37 -32.69 -1.89
C GLY A 524 35.45 -32.08 -2.97
N LYS A 525 35.96 -31.81 -4.18
CA LYS A 525 35.13 -31.39 -5.32
C LYS A 525 34.24 -32.52 -5.84
N ARG A 526 34.73 -33.77 -5.89
CA ARG A 526 33.94 -34.94 -6.29
C ARG A 526 32.80 -35.21 -5.30
N ALA A 527 33.09 -35.24 -4.00
CA ALA A 527 32.08 -35.42 -2.96
C ALA A 527 30.96 -34.36 -3.05
N LYS A 528 31.33 -33.07 -3.09
CA LYS A 528 30.36 -31.97 -3.27
C LYS A 528 29.56 -32.06 -4.59
N SER A 529 30.16 -32.59 -5.65
CA SER A 529 29.43 -32.83 -6.91
C SER A 529 28.42 -33.96 -6.80
N GLN A 530 28.73 -35.03 -6.06
CA GLN A 530 27.82 -36.15 -5.80
C GLN A 530 26.67 -35.72 -4.87
N GLU A 531 26.96 -34.98 -3.80
CA GLU A 531 25.94 -34.37 -2.93
C GLU A 531 24.97 -33.47 -3.73
N LEU A 532 25.49 -32.65 -4.64
CA LEU A 532 24.68 -31.81 -5.52
C LEU A 532 23.86 -32.62 -6.53
N GLN A 533 24.38 -33.72 -7.08
CA GLN A 533 23.63 -34.62 -7.97
C GLN A 533 22.45 -35.25 -7.21
N ASN A 534 22.71 -35.83 -6.04
CA ASN A 534 21.68 -36.42 -5.17
C ASN A 534 20.59 -35.38 -4.80
N ALA A 535 20.99 -34.14 -4.50
CA ALA A 535 20.06 -33.05 -4.23
C ALA A 535 19.22 -32.65 -5.46
N VAL A 536 19.79 -32.65 -6.67
CA VAL A 536 19.04 -32.42 -7.93
C VAL A 536 18.01 -33.53 -8.15
N GLU A 537 18.38 -34.79 -7.93
CA GLU A 537 17.50 -35.95 -8.11
C GLU A 537 16.33 -35.92 -7.11
N GLN A 538 16.60 -35.68 -5.82
CA GLN A 538 15.56 -35.48 -4.81
C GLN A 538 14.61 -34.33 -5.18
N VAL A 539 15.15 -33.18 -5.58
CA VAL A 539 14.36 -32.03 -6.05
C VAL A 539 13.51 -32.39 -7.27
N ALA A 540 14.04 -33.16 -8.24
CA ALA A 540 13.31 -33.59 -9.42
C ALA A 540 12.12 -34.51 -9.07
N LEU A 541 12.32 -35.47 -8.16
CA LEU A 541 11.27 -36.34 -7.65
C LEU A 541 10.18 -35.54 -6.91
N CYS A 542 10.57 -34.64 -6.00
CA CYS A 542 9.64 -33.77 -5.28
C CYS A 542 8.87 -32.84 -6.22
N ARG A 543 9.51 -32.27 -7.25
CA ARG A 543 8.82 -31.47 -8.29
C ARG A 543 7.82 -32.31 -9.08
N ALA A 544 8.17 -33.54 -9.47
CA ALA A 544 7.26 -34.42 -10.21
C ALA A 544 6.03 -34.81 -9.37
N ALA A 545 6.22 -35.15 -8.08
CA ALA A 545 5.14 -35.43 -7.15
C ALA A 545 4.22 -34.20 -6.94
N ASN A 546 4.81 -33.03 -6.68
CA ASN A 546 4.05 -31.78 -6.51
C ASN A 546 3.35 -31.33 -7.80
N GLY A 547 3.93 -31.59 -8.97
CA GLY A 547 3.30 -31.34 -10.26
C GLY A 547 2.06 -32.21 -10.47
N ARG A 548 2.12 -33.51 -10.11
CA ARG A 548 0.98 -34.42 -10.17
C ARG A 548 -0.14 -34.00 -9.22
N THR A 549 0.16 -33.68 -7.95
CA THR A 549 -0.86 -33.25 -6.99
C THR A 549 -1.45 -31.88 -7.33
N ALA A 550 -0.66 -30.96 -7.91
CA ALA A 550 -1.17 -29.69 -8.42
C ALA A 550 -2.09 -29.87 -9.64
N ALA A 551 -1.77 -30.81 -10.54
CA ALA A 551 -2.63 -31.14 -11.68
C ALA A 551 -3.99 -31.71 -11.23
N LEU A 552 -4.00 -32.68 -10.33
CA LEU A 552 -5.24 -33.26 -9.76
C LEU A 552 -6.11 -32.18 -9.10
N ARG A 553 -5.52 -31.33 -8.24
CA ARG A 553 -6.23 -30.20 -7.61
C ARG A 553 -6.76 -29.16 -8.62
N TRP A 554 -6.13 -29.05 -9.79
CA TRP A 554 -6.62 -28.18 -10.85
C TRP A 554 -7.79 -28.81 -11.61
N GLU A 555 -7.76 -30.12 -11.84
CA GLU A 555 -8.88 -30.87 -12.42
C GLU A 555 -10.10 -30.88 -11.49
N GLU A 556 -9.91 -31.10 -10.19
CA GLU A 556 -10.95 -30.97 -9.15
C GLU A 556 -11.60 -29.58 -9.18
N LYS A 557 -10.78 -28.51 -9.16
CA LYS A 557 -11.28 -27.13 -9.24
C LYS A 557 -11.98 -26.83 -10.55
N LYS A 558 -11.50 -27.39 -11.66
CA LYS A 558 -12.13 -27.25 -12.98
C LYS A 558 -13.50 -27.92 -12.98
N ALA A 559 -13.61 -29.14 -12.45
CA ALA A 559 -14.87 -29.86 -12.27
C ALA A 559 -15.84 -29.07 -11.37
N GLN A 560 -15.39 -28.61 -10.20
CA GLN A 560 -16.17 -27.75 -9.29
C GLN A 560 -16.64 -26.44 -9.96
N SER A 561 -15.79 -25.80 -10.76
CA SER A 561 -16.17 -24.57 -11.48
C SER A 561 -17.18 -24.83 -12.61
N ALA A 562 -17.16 -26.03 -13.20
CA ALA A 562 -18.13 -26.44 -14.22
C ALA A 562 -19.51 -26.70 -13.59
N THR A 563 -19.59 -27.33 -12.41
CA THR A 563 -20.84 -27.43 -11.64
C THR A 563 -21.32 -26.08 -11.12
N ALA A 564 -20.44 -25.21 -10.64
CA ALA A 564 -20.81 -23.87 -10.15
C ALA A 564 -21.32 -22.91 -11.24
N GLY A 565 -21.09 -23.23 -12.53
CA GLY A 565 -21.65 -22.49 -13.67
C GLY A 565 -23.11 -22.83 -13.99
N ALA A 566 -23.70 -23.83 -13.34
CA ALA A 566 -25.12 -24.12 -13.46
C ALA A 566 -25.98 -23.02 -12.80
N PRO A 567 -27.17 -22.69 -13.32
CA PRO A 567 -28.11 -21.82 -12.61
C PRO A 567 -28.47 -22.43 -11.25
N SER A 568 -28.68 -21.59 -10.22
CA SER A 568 -29.12 -22.02 -8.89
C SER A 568 -30.28 -23.02 -9.01
N GLN A 569 -30.06 -24.21 -8.47
CA GLN A 569 -31.00 -25.32 -8.49
C GLN A 569 -32.03 -25.23 -7.36
N ASP A 570 -31.94 -24.18 -6.51
CA ASP A 570 -32.87 -23.96 -5.41
C ASP A 570 -34.31 -23.86 -5.90
N GLU A 571 -35.14 -24.81 -5.49
CA GLU A 571 -36.57 -24.88 -5.85
C GLU A 571 -37.28 -23.55 -5.54
N ARG A 572 -36.98 -22.95 -4.38
CA ARG A 572 -37.46 -21.62 -3.96
C ARG A 572 -37.16 -20.51 -4.98
N VAL A 573 -35.96 -20.50 -5.56
CA VAL A 573 -35.53 -19.51 -6.56
C VAL A 573 -36.27 -19.77 -7.88
N LEU A 574 -36.39 -21.03 -8.28
CA LEU A 574 -37.10 -21.44 -9.49
C LEU A 574 -38.61 -21.13 -9.43
N GLU A 575 -39.27 -21.39 -8.29
CA GLU A 575 -40.67 -21.02 -8.05
C GLU A 575 -40.91 -19.52 -8.17
N LEU A 576 -40.08 -18.70 -7.51
CA LEU A 576 -40.19 -17.25 -7.60
C LEU A 576 -40.00 -16.76 -9.04
N GLN A 577 -39.08 -17.36 -9.82
CA GLN A 577 -38.94 -17.06 -11.23
C GLN A 577 -40.19 -17.43 -12.04
N ARG A 578 -40.85 -18.56 -11.76
CA ARG A 578 -42.12 -18.95 -12.40
C ARG A 578 -43.23 -17.93 -12.09
N ARG A 579 -43.45 -17.60 -10.81
CA ARG A 579 -44.46 -16.61 -10.39
C ARG A 579 -44.23 -15.22 -11.02
N ILE A 580 -42.97 -14.77 -11.15
CA ILE A 580 -42.65 -13.51 -11.84
C ILE A 580 -43.04 -13.58 -13.32
N ARG A 581 -42.75 -14.69 -14.00
CA ARG A 581 -43.13 -14.88 -15.42
C ARG A 581 -44.65 -14.87 -15.59
N GLU A 582 -45.38 -15.51 -14.69
CA GLU A 582 -46.85 -15.52 -14.67
C GLU A 582 -47.44 -14.11 -14.48
N LYS A 583 -47.00 -13.37 -13.45
CA LYS A 583 -47.47 -11.99 -13.20
C LYS A 583 -47.09 -11.04 -14.34
N ALA A 584 -45.89 -11.17 -14.91
CA ALA A 584 -45.48 -10.40 -16.08
C ALA A 584 -46.30 -10.76 -17.33
N ALA A 585 -46.69 -12.03 -17.51
CA ALA A 585 -47.59 -12.46 -18.58
C ALA A 585 -49.01 -11.90 -18.38
N GLN A 586 -49.55 -11.92 -17.16
CA GLN A 586 -50.83 -11.28 -16.81
C GLN A 586 -50.79 -9.77 -17.12
N ARG A 587 -49.70 -9.08 -16.77
CA ARG A 587 -49.50 -7.64 -17.08
C ARG A 587 -49.50 -7.37 -18.59
N ARG A 588 -48.87 -8.25 -19.38
CA ARG A 588 -48.86 -8.18 -20.85
C ARG A 588 -50.26 -8.44 -21.42
N GLY A 589 -50.96 -9.48 -20.97
CA GLY A 589 -52.33 -9.81 -21.40
C GLY A 589 -53.32 -8.68 -21.15
N GLN A 590 -53.30 -8.08 -19.95
CA GLN A 590 -54.12 -6.89 -19.65
C GLN A 590 -53.73 -5.64 -20.46
N GLY A 591 -52.49 -5.56 -20.96
CA GLY A 591 -52.06 -4.51 -21.88
C GLY A 591 -52.39 -4.78 -23.35
N ALA A 592 -52.84 -5.99 -23.66
CA ALA A 592 -53.14 -6.46 -25.01
C ALA A 592 -54.65 -6.59 -25.28
N GLN A 593 -55.53 -6.09 -24.39
CA GLN A 593 -56.90 -5.85 -24.81
C GLN A 593 -56.89 -4.86 -25.98
N PRO A 594 -57.53 -5.20 -27.11
CA PRO A 594 -57.45 -4.37 -28.31
C PRO A 594 -58.07 -3.03 -27.99
N HIS A 595 -57.28 -1.97 -28.13
CA HIS A 595 -57.79 -0.62 -28.18
C HIS A 595 -58.60 -0.52 -29.48
N VAL A 596 -59.90 -0.81 -29.41
CA VAL A 596 -60.80 -0.67 -30.56
C VAL A 596 -60.71 0.78 -30.98
N SER A 597 -60.08 0.99 -32.14
CA SER A 597 -59.89 2.30 -32.72
C SER A 597 -61.24 2.80 -33.20
N ALA A 598 -61.93 3.56 -32.34
CA ALA A 598 -63.12 4.29 -32.74
C ALA A 598 -62.77 5.13 -33.99
N PRO A 599 -63.56 5.06 -35.07
CA PRO A 599 -63.26 5.78 -36.30
C PRO A 599 -63.15 7.28 -36.01
N GLN A 600 -62.09 7.92 -36.50
CA GLN A 600 -61.82 9.33 -36.25
C GLN A 600 -62.84 10.21 -36.97
N ALA A 601 -63.96 10.50 -36.30
CA ALA A 601 -64.79 11.63 -36.66
C ALA A 601 -63.97 12.93 -36.49
N LEU A 602 -63.69 13.60 -37.61
CA LEU A 602 -62.95 14.86 -37.69
C LEU A 602 -63.68 15.98 -36.95
N ARG A 603 -63.50 16.09 -35.63
CA ARG A 603 -63.87 17.31 -34.89
C ARG A 603 -62.84 18.40 -35.16
N PRO A 604 -63.23 19.57 -35.71
CA PRO A 604 -62.31 20.69 -35.87
C PRO A 604 -61.79 21.14 -34.50
N LYS A 605 -60.47 21.29 -34.36
CA LYS A 605 -59.81 21.66 -33.09
C LYS A 605 -59.59 23.18 -33.01
N PRO A 606 -60.43 23.96 -32.28
CA PRO A 606 -60.26 25.41 -32.17
C PRO A 606 -58.94 25.85 -31.49
N ARG A 607 -58.23 24.93 -30.81
CA ARG A 607 -56.87 25.19 -30.29
C ARG A 607 -55.85 25.43 -31.40
N ALA A 608 -55.91 24.71 -32.52
CA ALA A 608 -54.95 24.85 -33.62
C ALA A 608 -55.06 26.23 -34.29
N GLN A 609 -56.29 26.76 -34.43
CA GLN A 609 -56.52 28.11 -34.96
C GLN A 609 -56.00 29.20 -34.01
N ARG A 610 -56.20 29.05 -32.70
CA ARG A 610 -55.65 29.98 -31.68
C ARG A 610 -54.12 29.95 -31.63
N GLU A 611 -53.51 28.78 -31.81
CA GLU A 611 -52.05 28.64 -31.88
C GLU A 611 -51.49 29.22 -33.18
N ALA A 612 -52.19 29.09 -34.31
CA ALA A 612 -51.84 29.74 -35.57
C ALA A 612 -51.92 31.28 -35.48
N GLN A 613 -53.00 31.82 -34.90
CA GLN A 613 -53.16 33.26 -34.65
C GLN A 613 -52.02 33.80 -33.78
N ARG A 614 -51.66 33.12 -32.68
CA ARG A 614 -50.51 33.49 -31.84
C ARG A 614 -49.17 33.51 -32.60
N ARG A 615 -48.94 32.59 -33.54
CA ARG A 615 -47.72 32.60 -34.37
C ARG A 615 -47.69 33.81 -35.29
N LEU A 616 -48.82 34.12 -35.92
CA LEU A 616 -48.97 35.24 -36.84
C LEU A 616 -48.80 36.60 -36.11
N GLU A 617 -49.28 36.73 -34.88
CA GLU A 617 -49.02 37.88 -34.00
C GLU A 617 -47.53 38.04 -33.65
N LEU A 618 -46.83 36.93 -33.36
CA LEU A 618 -45.39 36.94 -33.08
C LEU A 618 -44.56 37.30 -34.32
N GLU A 619 -44.98 36.87 -35.50
CA GLU A 619 -44.35 37.24 -36.79
C GLU A 619 -44.55 38.72 -37.11
N GLN A 620 -45.78 39.25 -36.99
CA GLN A 620 -46.02 40.69 -37.13
C GLN A 620 -45.26 41.54 -36.09
N SER A 621 -45.08 41.04 -34.87
CA SER A 621 -44.26 41.70 -33.84
C SER A 621 -42.78 41.75 -34.25
N ARG A 622 -42.25 40.68 -34.83
CA ARG A 622 -40.88 40.63 -35.38
C ARG A 622 -40.71 41.57 -36.56
N GLU A 623 -41.67 41.62 -37.49
CA GLU A 623 -41.63 42.58 -38.60
C GLU A 623 -41.65 44.03 -38.13
N ARG A 624 -42.49 44.37 -37.13
CA ARG A 624 -42.52 45.74 -36.57
C ARG A 624 -41.18 46.12 -35.92
N ARG A 625 -40.52 45.18 -35.23
CA ARG A 625 -39.16 45.40 -34.67
C ARG A 625 -38.11 45.58 -35.76
N LEU A 626 -38.17 44.80 -36.84
CA LEU A 626 -37.26 44.96 -37.98
C LEU A 626 -37.48 46.30 -38.70
N ARG A 627 -38.74 46.74 -38.88
CA ARG A 627 -39.07 48.06 -39.45
C ARG A 627 -38.60 49.21 -38.55
N ALA A 628 -38.71 49.08 -37.22
CA ALA A 628 -38.17 50.06 -36.28
C ALA A 628 -36.63 50.17 -36.39
N LEU A 629 -35.91 49.03 -36.38
CA LEU A 629 -34.45 48.99 -36.56
C LEU A 629 -33.99 49.61 -37.90
N VAL A 630 -34.76 49.41 -38.98
CA VAL A 630 -34.48 50.04 -40.28
C VAL A 630 -34.77 51.55 -40.27
N GLN A 631 -35.75 52.02 -39.50
CA GLN A 631 -36.01 53.47 -39.34
C GLN A 631 -34.97 54.15 -38.45
N GLU A 632 -34.55 53.50 -37.36
CA GLU A 632 -33.47 53.98 -36.48
C GLU A 632 -32.11 54.01 -37.22
N GLY A 633 -31.82 52.99 -38.03
CA GLY A 633 -30.61 52.94 -38.87
C GLY A 633 -30.56 53.99 -39.99
N MET A 634 -31.68 54.63 -40.33
CA MET A 634 -31.75 55.71 -41.33
C MET A 634 -31.66 57.11 -40.70
N ALA A 635 -31.70 57.24 -39.38
CA ALA A 635 -31.70 58.52 -38.67
C ALA A 635 -30.29 59.01 -38.24
N CYS A 636 -29.27 58.13 -38.27
CA CYS A 636 -27.89 58.49 -37.92
C CYS A 636 -27.09 58.91 -39.17
N GLY A 637 -27.01 60.22 -39.43
CA GLY A 637 -26.09 60.80 -40.41
C GLY A 637 -24.61 60.66 -40.03
N PRO A 638 -23.68 60.90 -40.97
CA PRO A 638 -22.26 60.61 -40.79
C PRO A 638 -21.55 61.59 -39.86
N ALA A 639 -21.14 61.14 -38.68
CA ALA A 639 -20.22 61.87 -37.81
C ALA A 639 -18.79 61.83 -38.38
N ARG A 640 -18.25 63.01 -38.70
CA ARG A 640 -16.86 63.19 -39.17
C ARG A 640 -15.84 63.05 -38.03
N PRO A 641 -14.58 62.68 -38.33
CA PRO A 641 -13.53 62.53 -37.33
C PRO A 641 -12.91 63.88 -36.94
N LEU A 642 -12.60 64.00 -35.65
CA LEU A 642 -11.59 64.87 -35.05
C LEU A 642 -10.72 63.94 -34.20
N GLY A 643 -9.39 63.99 -34.18
CA GLY A 643 -8.50 65.08 -34.51
C GLY A 643 -7.56 65.22 -33.31
N ALA A 644 -6.31 64.76 -33.45
CA ALA A 644 -5.44 64.52 -32.29
C ALA A 644 -4.83 65.80 -31.69
N ALA A 645 -4.78 65.85 -30.36
CA ALA A 645 -3.82 66.57 -29.53
C ALA A 645 -3.76 65.87 -28.16
#